data_AF-A0A2Z4IGM0-F1
#
_entry.id   AF-A0A2Z4IGM0-F1
#
_cell.length_a   1.000
_cell.length_b   1.000
_cell.length_c   1.000
_cell.angle_alpha   90.00
_cell.angle_beta   90.00
_cell.angle_gamma   90.00
#
_symmetry.space_group_name_H-M   'P 1'
#
loop_
_entity.id
_entity.type
_entity.pdbx_description
1 polymer ?
#
loop_
_entity_poly.entity_id
_entity_poly.type
_entity_poly.pdbx_seq_one_letter_code
_entity_poly.pdbx_strand_id
1 'polypeptide(L)'
;MRILFVVVFFHVTLLQAQVYQDNIHKLKTERVVSGDEITWRQFGPGNAGFANLLRYHPTIPGTVALCPDMWNAYQSENNGKRWYGITDEDGDGTFYHLRDLYYSYSDPKMGLAISSSELWITKDTGRNWEVVKNCPWYKVGQDGEDIDRWKKKVASLAIDPTDSHKWFVGGGTNVRGQEWLSCYKDLKASAPHGIPSDYQGMVWRTTDAGSSWEMVNKGLHPKAQVGRIIVNPLDPQVVFAASNYGLYRSENGGDSWTQIGESQLDNNIIMDMDFYFDQSTGRFVLYVLDQVQYHPSGQSTSCSGGVFYSDDAGDTWEEINGNLGLDINRLSGGVPKNYYQYLSKWFDLPIDEVTKQYPELPKSALQRFNMVSADPSRDGAVYVGFADPQIGNSIMPGRLWATTDFGKNWTSTARLYRETWAKDSVYWASREQPISQNMVVGHFSPHMRHGDDYALRSMRALDVGPDGSVMIISDHSTMLSTDHGKSWQQMDETETPKGGLVGHGNSNLPGLTIAQDRRTAVPLFGSGEHRLWIPTGERVDGVMAVKYVPSTQETVSNIVYDPYDPQTLYATSNRQAHKECVFRSTDGGDTWENYGIATPATKRWKDDFYTNGLTIDPIDNQFMYVGITRIVDREKADQGGFFYSEDFGKTFQQRNNGLPVPARINDVQFDPRDESRKSLFIAAQKNDKAYFSPIAEGGLYHSSDRGKNWSEVKLPAEVEGVQFIKFDLTGRMYITTGHHTGGQGLWYSDDYGLTWQQMFPIGGVECIDISPFDPKLLVVSVGYEAKNPGIYISWDRGKSWHKNNRGITAPHRIEDVKFDLTDASKIWLATLGSGFYEGSINVPNATQKIKAVPRTISGKAGTDHSVEVEVLEAGWRSKERAFYSENEAIASVGTDGTVTLHSRGQTKIWLTTGGLTGATDYVVVTVE
;
A
#
# COMPACT_ATOMS: atom_id res chain seq x y z
N MET A 1 -4.42 55.05 -29.00
CA MET A 1 -4.86 53.62 -29.04
C MET A 1 -3.72 52.63 -28.74
N ARG A 2 -2.54 52.70 -29.39
CA ARG A 2 -1.40 51.78 -29.10
C ARG A 2 -0.87 51.82 -27.65
N ILE A 3 -0.79 53.00 -27.03
CA ILE A 3 -0.32 53.12 -25.62
C ILE A 3 -1.33 52.53 -24.63
N LEU A 4 -2.63 52.77 -24.85
CA LEU A 4 -3.69 52.18 -24.01
C LEU A 4 -3.70 50.65 -24.12
N PHE A 5 -3.44 50.10 -25.32
CA PHE A 5 -3.36 48.67 -25.57
C PHE A 5 -2.16 48.02 -24.87
N VAL A 6 -1.00 48.68 -24.90
CA VAL A 6 0.22 48.21 -24.19
C VAL A 6 0.02 48.27 -22.68
N VAL A 7 -0.57 49.33 -22.14
CA VAL A 7 -0.83 49.46 -20.69
C VAL A 7 -1.85 48.43 -20.22
N VAL A 8 -2.95 48.21 -20.95
CA VAL A 8 -3.95 47.18 -20.61
C VAL A 8 -3.34 45.77 -20.71
N PHE A 9 -2.54 45.49 -21.74
CA PHE A 9 -1.88 44.20 -21.89
C PHE A 9 -0.89 43.91 -20.74
N PHE A 10 -0.07 44.89 -20.34
CA PHE A 10 0.82 44.78 -19.18
C PHE A 10 0.07 44.62 -17.85
N HIS A 11 -1.07 45.28 -17.67
CA HIS A 11 -1.87 45.11 -16.45
C HIS A 11 -2.50 43.70 -16.38
N VAL A 12 -2.99 43.18 -17.52
CA VAL A 12 -3.58 41.83 -17.58
C VAL A 12 -2.54 40.74 -17.31
N THR A 13 -1.32 40.86 -17.83
CA THR A 13 -0.26 39.88 -17.57
C THR A 13 0.23 39.90 -16.13
N LEU A 14 0.35 41.08 -15.50
CA LEU A 14 0.68 41.21 -14.08
C LEU A 14 -0.41 40.62 -13.18
N LEU A 15 -1.68 40.85 -13.50
CA LEU A 15 -2.82 40.26 -12.77
C LEU A 15 -2.81 38.73 -12.87
N GLN A 16 -2.57 38.16 -14.05
CA GLN A 16 -2.49 36.70 -14.23
C GLN A 16 -1.32 36.08 -13.46
N ALA A 17 -0.15 36.74 -13.47
CA ALA A 17 1.00 36.30 -12.69
C ALA A 17 0.71 36.37 -11.19
N GLN A 18 0.06 37.42 -10.70
CA GLN A 18 -0.34 37.54 -9.30
C GLN A 18 -1.32 36.43 -8.90
N VAL A 19 -2.36 36.17 -9.70
CA VAL A 19 -3.34 35.10 -9.44
C VAL A 19 -2.67 33.73 -9.37
N TYR A 20 -1.71 33.45 -10.27
CA TYR A 20 -0.94 32.22 -10.20
C TYR A 20 -0.13 32.13 -8.91
N GLN A 21 0.59 33.19 -8.53
CA GLN A 21 1.39 33.21 -7.30
C GLN A 21 0.52 33.06 -6.04
N ASP A 22 -0.65 33.70 -6.01
CA ASP A 22 -1.62 33.57 -4.92
C ASP A 22 -2.16 32.13 -4.82
N ASN A 23 -2.49 31.50 -5.95
CA ASN A 23 -2.91 30.09 -6.00
C ASN A 23 -1.81 29.14 -5.52
N ILE A 24 -0.56 29.36 -5.96
CA ILE A 24 0.59 28.58 -5.50
C ILE A 24 0.83 28.78 -4.00
N HIS A 25 0.74 30.01 -3.51
CA HIS A 25 0.89 30.30 -2.09
C HIS A 25 -0.14 29.52 -1.28
N LYS A 26 -1.41 29.58 -1.70
CA LYS A 26 -2.50 28.81 -1.11
C LYS A 26 -2.22 27.30 -1.07
N LEU A 27 -1.75 26.72 -2.18
CA LEU A 27 -1.39 25.29 -2.22
C LEU A 27 -0.25 24.91 -1.26
N LYS A 28 0.63 25.86 -0.90
CA LYS A 28 1.73 25.62 0.05
C LYS A 28 1.29 25.79 1.51
N THR A 29 0.32 26.64 1.80
CA THR A 29 0.03 27.09 3.17
C THR A 29 -1.33 26.64 3.71
N GLU A 30 -2.31 26.40 2.84
CA GLU A 30 -3.70 26.14 3.22
C GLU A 30 -4.15 24.76 2.74
N ARG A 31 -5.13 24.14 3.41
CA ARG A 31 -5.82 22.96 2.88
C ARG A 31 -6.67 23.36 1.67
N VAL A 32 -6.53 22.66 0.56
CA VAL A 32 -7.28 22.89 -0.68
C VAL A 32 -8.13 21.66 -0.99
N VAL A 33 -9.43 21.90 -1.19
CA VAL A 33 -10.40 20.88 -1.57
C VAL A 33 -10.24 20.54 -3.05
N SER A 34 -10.31 19.26 -3.38
CA SER A 34 -10.25 18.78 -4.76
C SER A 34 -11.48 19.17 -5.58
N GLY A 35 -11.26 19.46 -6.86
CA GLY A 35 -12.32 19.64 -7.84
C GLY A 35 -12.92 18.29 -8.29
N ASP A 36 -13.86 18.37 -9.24
CA ASP A 36 -14.56 17.22 -9.84
C ASP A 36 -14.22 17.04 -11.33
N GLU A 37 -13.14 17.66 -11.80
CA GLU A 37 -12.69 17.57 -13.20
C GLU A 37 -12.29 16.14 -13.59
N ILE A 38 -11.83 15.34 -12.61
CA ILE A 38 -11.61 13.89 -12.75
C ILE A 38 -12.38 13.16 -11.65
N THR A 39 -13.13 12.13 -12.03
CA THR A 39 -13.71 11.18 -11.07
C THR A 39 -12.94 9.86 -11.13
N TRP A 40 -12.37 9.46 -9.99
CA TRP A 40 -11.60 8.24 -9.89
C TRP A 40 -12.44 7.06 -9.39
N ARG A 41 -12.20 5.90 -9.99
CA ARG A 41 -12.82 4.64 -9.60
C ARG A 41 -11.75 3.57 -9.41
N GLN A 42 -11.63 3.09 -8.18
CA GLN A 42 -10.71 2.00 -7.85
C GLN A 42 -11.11 0.70 -8.57
N PHE A 43 -10.11 -0.04 -9.04
CA PHE A 43 -10.24 -1.43 -9.51
C PHE A 43 -8.99 -2.23 -9.14
N GLY A 44 -9.05 -3.55 -9.34
CA GLY A 44 -8.02 -4.49 -8.90
C GLY A 44 -8.62 -5.56 -7.98
N PRO A 45 -7.81 -6.45 -7.41
CA PRO A 45 -8.25 -7.38 -6.38
C PRO A 45 -8.72 -6.64 -5.13
N GLY A 46 -9.38 -7.40 -4.24
CA GLY A 46 -9.76 -6.98 -2.89
C GLY A 46 -8.56 -6.68 -2.00
N ASN A 47 -8.64 -7.00 -0.71
CA ASN A 47 -7.46 -6.95 0.14
C ASN A 47 -6.35 -7.77 -0.56
N ALA A 48 -5.16 -7.18 -0.59
CA ALA A 48 -4.04 -7.64 -1.40
C ALA A 48 -2.72 -7.24 -0.72
N GLY A 49 -2.73 -7.23 0.61
CA GLY A 49 -1.57 -6.93 1.44
C GLY A 49 -1.90 -7.24 2.90
N PHE A 50 -1.01 -6.85 3.82
CA PHE A 50 -1.29 -7.07 5.22
C PHE A 50 -2.32 -6.08 5.74
N ALA A 51 -3.23 -6.54 6.60
CA ALA A 51 -4.08 -5.63 7.34
C ALA A 51 -4.05 -5.92 8.83
N ASN A 52 -3.72 -4.88 9.60
CA ASN A 52 -3.36 -5.03 11.00
C ASN A 52 -4.50 -4.66 11.94
N LEU A 53 -5.53 -3.93 11.46
CA LEU A 53 -6.69 -3.61 12.30
C LEU A 53 -7.98 -3.93 11.58
N LEU A 54 -8.89 -4.57 12.32
CA LEU A 54 -10.25 -4.87 11.93
C LEU A 54 -11.14 -4.59 13.15
N ARG A 55 -12.16 -3.75 13.01
CA ARG A 55 -13.03 -3.35 14.13
C ARG A 55 -14.48 -3.23 13.70
N TYR A 56 -15.36 -4.03 14.30
CA TYR A 56 -16.80 -3.86 14.15
C TYR A 56 -17.30 -2.65 14.92
N HIS A 57 -18.35 -2.04 14.39
CA HIS A 57 -19.18 -1.13 15.14
C HIS A 57 -19.97 -1.92 16.19
N PRO A 58 -19.88 -1.58 17.49
CA PRO A 58 -20.44 -2.38 18.57
C PRO A 58 -21.98 -2.36 18.62
N THR A 59 -22.61 -1.41 17.94
CA THR A 59 -24.08 -1.24 17.96
C THR A 59 -24.74 -1.25 16.57
N ILE A 60 -23.97 -1.34 15.49
CA ILE A 60 -24.49 -1.32 14.11
C ILE A 60 -24.01 -2.59 13.39
N PRO A 61 -24.83 -3.65 13.31
CA PRO A 61 -24.50 -4.87 12.58
C PRO A 61 -24.03 -4.59 11.15
N GLY A 62 -23.05 -5.34 10.67
CA GLY A 62 -22.50 -5.18 9.32
C GLY A 62 -21.48 -4.07 9.14
N THR A 63 -21.35 -3.14 10.10
CA THR A 63 -20.42 -2.01 9.99
C THR A 63 -19.06 -2.37 10.56
N VAL A 64 -18.02 -2.31 9.72
CA VAL A 64 -16.66 -2.73 10.07
C VAL A 64 -15.62 -1.83 9.45
N ALA A 65 -14.64 -1.42 10.24
CA ALA A 65 -13.45 -0.70 9.78
C ALA A 65 -12.29 -1.67 9.57
N LEU A 66 -11.49 -1.41 8.54
CA LEU A 66 -10.30 -2.16 8.17
C LEU A 66 -9.16 -1.16 7.94
N CYS A 67 -8.06 -1.30 8.67
CA CYS A 67 -6.84 -0.53 8.40
C CYS A 67 -5.72 -1.46 7.97
N PRO A 68 -5.35 -1.42 6.69
CA PRO A 68 -4.19 -2.12 6.20
C PRO A 68 -2.84 -1.57 6.71
N ASP A 69 -1.75 -2.25 6.36
CA ASP A 69 -0.36 -1.91 6.70
C ASP A 69 0.29 -0.91 5.75
N MET A 70 -0.50 -0.22 4.93
CA MET A 70 -0.03 0.88 4.09
C MET A 70 -0.90 2.11 4.35
N TRP A 71 -0.93 3.02 3.40
CA TRP A 71 -1.35 4.41 3.51
C TRP A 71 -2.86 4.62 3.39
N ASN A 72 -3.64 3.64 3.82
CA ASN A 72 -5.07 3.54 3.57
C ASN A 72 -5.83 3.06 4.82
N ALA A 73 -7.12 3.35 4.82
CA ALA A 73 -8.08 2.84 5.79
C ALA A 73 -9.45 2.78 5.10
N TYR A 74 -10.23 1.75 5.43
CA TYR A 74 -11.49 1.43 4.78
C TYR A 74 -12.60 1.19 5.80
N GLN A 75 -13.84 1.38 5.36
CA GLN A 75 -15.03 0.97 6.08
C GLN A 75 -16.02 0.27 5.15
N SER A 76 -16.70 -0.74 5.69
CA SER A 76 -17.86 -1.37 5.10
C SER A 76 -19.06 -1.22 6.04
N GLU A 77 -20.26 -1.12 5.47
CA GLU A 77 -21.54 -1.09 6.19
C GLU A 77 -22.37 -2.36 5.93
N ASN A 78 -21.78 -3.36 5.28
CA ASN A 78 -22.49 -4.55 4.80
C ASN A 78 -21.64 -5.82 4.85
N ASN A 79 -20.85 -5.97 5.91
CA ASN A 79 -19.96 -7.13 6.13
C ASN A 79 -18.99 -7.37 4.96
N GLY A 80 -18.44 -6.29 4.42
CA GLY A 80 -17.40 -6.33 3.40
C GLY A 80 -17.89 -6.49 1.96
N LYS A 81 -19.19 -6.65 1.70
CA LYS A 81 -19.70 -6.72 0.31
C LYS A 81 -19.34 -5.48 -0.52
N ARG A 82 -19.16 -4.34 0.16
CA ARG A 82 -18.56 -3.13 -0.42
C ARG A 82 -17.80 -2.36 0.63
N TRP A 83 -16.69 -1.77 0.21
CA TRP A 83 -15.81 -0.94 1.02
C TRP A 83 -15.65 0.45 0.39
N TYR A 84 -15.29 1.40 1.25
CA TYR A 84 -15.01 2.77 0.87
C TYR A 84 -13.81 3.26 1.68
N GLY A 85 -12.95 4.06 1.07
CA GLY A 85 -11.87 4.73 1.77
C GLY A 85 -12.42 5.72 2.81
N ILE A 86 -11.79 5.76 3.98
CA ILE A 86 -12.12 6.69 5.08
C ILE A 86 -10.92 7.58 5.47
N THR A 87 -9.87 7.55 4.64
CA THR A 87 -8.81 8.54 4.62
C THR A 87 -9.33 9.85 4.03
N ASP A 88 -8.94 10.99 4.60
CA ASP A 88 -9.23 12.29 3.99
C ASP A 88 -8.46 12.41 2.66
N GLU A 89 -9.19 12.36 1.55
CA GLU A 89 -8.64 12.49 0.19
C GLU A 89 -7.95 13.86 -0.03
N ASP A 90 -8.26 14.86 0.78
CA ASP A 90 -7.64 16.18 0.75
C ASP A 90 -6.73 16.47 1.96
N GLY A 91 -6.53 15.48 2.83
CA GLY A 91 -5.66 15.55 3.99
C GLY A 91 -4.17 15.39 3.65
N ASP A 92 -3.32 15.40 4.68
CA ASP A 92 -1.87 15.23 4.56
C ASP A 92 -1.42 13.76 4.55
N GLY A 93 -2.36 12.82 4.66
CA GLY A 93 -2.10 11.38 4.58
C GLY A 93 -1.61 10.73 5.89
N THR A 94 -1.78 11.36 7.06
CA THR A 94 -1.33 10.78 8.35
C THR A 94 -2.34 9.87 9.04
N PHE A 95 -3.56 9.73 8.51
CA PHE A 95 -4.57 8.79 9.00
C PHE A 95 -4.39 7.38 8.42
N TYR A 96 -3.38 6.66 8.89
CA TYR A 96 -3.07 5.28 8.49
C TYR A 96 -2.35 4.53 9.63
N HIS A 97 -2.12 3.21 9.47
CA HIS A 97 -1.49 2.37 10.52
C HIS A 97 -2.14 2.55 11.89
N LEU A 98 -3.48 2.44 11.92
CA LEU A 98 -4.23 2.66 13.14
C LEU A 98 -3.82 1.64 14.21
N ARG A 99 -3.45 2.14 15.39
CA ARG A 99 -3.04 1.33 16.54
C ARG A 99 -4.27 0.84 17.31
N ASP A 100 -5.28 1.66 17.44
CA ASP A 100 -6.59 1.25 17.95
C ASP A 100 -7.70 2.10 17.32
N LEU A 101 -8.91 1.55 17.32
CA LEU A 101 -10.12 2.21 16.90
C LEU A 101 -11.26 1.70 17.78
N TYR A 102 -12.07 2.63 18.29
CA TYR A 102 -13.16 2.33 19.21
C TYR A 102 -14.36 3.22 18.91
N TYR A 103 -15.53 2.63 18.74
CA TYR A 103 -16.80 3.35 18.55
C TYR A 103 -17.56 3.45 19.86
N SER A 104 -18.36 4.50 20.02
CA SER A 104 -19.18 4.69 21.22
C SER A 104 -20.42 3.78 21.20
N TYR A 105 -20.74 3.21 22.36
CA TYR A 105 -22.02 2.52 22.59
C TYR A 105 -23.18 3.51 22.78
N SER A 106 -22.94 4.63 23.48
CA SER A 106 -23.97 5.63 23.83
C SER A 106 -24.27 6.62 22.70
N ASP A 107 -23.30 6.88 21.81
CA ASP A 107 -23.49 7.64 20.58
C ASP A 107 -22.94 6.86 19.38
N PRO A 108 -23.77 6.07 18.67
CA PRO A 108 -23.33 5.26 17.54
C PRO A 108 -22.72 6.03 16.36
N LYS A 109 -22.77 7.36 16.34
CA LYS A 109 -22.07 8.15 15.31
C LYS A 109 -20.64 8.49 15.69
N MET A 110 -20.29 8.40 16.96
CA MET A 110 -19.01 8.83 17.48
C MET A 110 -18.02 7.66 17.59
N GLY A 111 -16.77 7.93 17.24
CA GLY A 111 -15.67 7.00 17.44
C GLY A 111 -14.33 7.71 17.58
N LEU A 112 -13.34 6.99 18.09
CA LEU A 112 -11.98 7.44 18.28
C LEU A 112 -11.00 6.47 17.60
N ALA A 113 -9.87 7.00 17.12
CA ALA A 113 -8.78 6.19 16.57
C ALA A 113 -7.41 6.78 16.94
N ILE A 114 -6.38 5.93 16.99
CA ILE A 114 -4.98 6.36 17.19
C ILE A 114 -4.19 6.05 15.92
N SER A 115 -3.56 7.05 15.28
CA SER A 115 -2.54 6.85 14.24
C SER A 115 -1.16 7.24 14.78
N SER A 116 -0.22 6.30 14.88
CA SER A 116 1.08 6.48 15.57
C SER A 116 0.96 7.02 17.02
N SER A 117 0.78 8.33 17.18
CA SER A 117 0.39 8.97 18.46
C SER A 117 -0.75 9.98 18.34
N GLU A 118 -1.18 10.36 17.13
CA GLU A 118 -2.31 11.27 16.93
C GLU A 118 -3.62 10.58 17.29
N LEU A 119 -4.51 11.33 17.95
CA LEU A 119 -5.84 10.91 18.35
C LEU A 119 -6.80 11.54 17.36
N TRP A 120 -7.72 10.74 16.86
CA TRP A 120 -8.69 11.13 15.87
C TRP A 120 -10.09 10.89 16.38
N ILE A 121 -11.03 11.73 15.95
CA ILE A 121 -12.44 11.61 16.26
C ILE A 121 -13.26 11.59 14.98
N THR A 122 -14.27 10.73 14.95
CA THR A 122 -15.35 10.74 13.96
C THR A 122 -16.67 11.07 14.65
N LYS A 123 -17.58 11.70 13.93
CA LYS A 123 -18.95 12.03 14.37
C LYS A 123 -20.01 11.57 13.37
N ASP A 124 -19.61 10.72 12.44
CA ASP A 124 -20.44 10.24 11.34
C ASP A 124 -20.18 8.76 11.05
N THR A 125 -20.09 7.95 12.10
CA THR A 125 -19.94 6.49 12.08
C THR A 125 -18.60 5.98 11.54
N GLY A 126 -17.57 6.84 11.43
CA GLY A 126 -16.25 6.47 10.92
C GLY A 126 -15.99 6.87 9.46
N ARG A 127 -16.89 7.64 8.84
CA ARG A 127 -16.75 8.09 7.45
C ARG A 127 -15.72 9.21 7.31
N ASN A 128 -15.71 10.16 8.23
CA ASN A 128 -14.74 11.25 8.28
C ASN A 128 -14.05 11.32 9.65
N TRP A 129 -12.77 11.68 9.65
CA TRP A 129 -11.92 11.71 10.84
C TRP A 129 -11.18 13.04 10.96
N GLU A 130 -11.13 13.58 12.17
CA GLU A 130 -10.43 14.83 12.51
C GLU A 130 -9.46 14.63 13.67
N VAL A 131 -8.31 15.31 13.63
CA VAL A 131 -7.33 15.25 14.74
C VAL A 131 -7.88 15.97 15.98
N VAL A 132 -7.80 15.30 17.13
CA VAL A 132 -8.02 15.87 18.46
C VAL A 132 -6.76 16.61 18.89
N LYS A 133 -6.85 17.93 19.01
CA LYS A 133 -5.71 18.81 19.28
C LYS A 133 -5.34 18.87 20.75
N ASN A 134 -4.11 19.28 21.04
CA ASN A 134 -3.60 19.57 22.39
C ASN A 134 -3.66 18.38 23.37
N CYS A 135 -3.53 17.15 22.87
CA CYS A 135 -3.47 15.97 23.74
C CYS A 135 -2.23 16.03 24.66
N PRO A 136 -2.30 15.52 25.90
CA PRO A 136 -1.24 15.69 26.90
C PRO A 136 0.09 14.98 26.57
N TRP A 137 0.11 14.03 25.62
CA TRP A 137 1.33 13.38 25.12
C TRP A 137 1.89 14.04 23.84
N TYR A 138 1.26 15.11 23.35
CA TYR A 138 1.75 15.82 22.17
C TYR A 138 2.92 16.72 22.52
N LYS A 139 3.87 16.80 21.59
CA LYS A 139 4.72 17.97 21.50
C LYS A 139 3.96 19.00 20.67
N VAL A 140 3.15 19.80 21.36
CA VAL A 140 2.16 20.68 20.73
C VAL A 140 2.84 21.74 19.85
N GLY A 141 2.48 21.74 18.58
CA GLY A 141 2.85 22.76 17.59
C GLY A 141 1.93 23.98 17.65
N GLN A 142 2.13 24.93 16.73
CA GLN A 142 1.32 26.16 16.68
C GLN A 142 -0.18 25.88 16.46
N ASP A 143 -0.50 24.85 15.67
CA ASP A 143 -1.88 24.51 15.32
C ASP A 143 -2.55 23.53 16.30
N GLY A 144 -1.90 23.20 17.42
CA GLY A 144 -2.39 22.24 18.41
C GLY A 144 -2.09 20.77 18.08
N GLU A 145 -1.50 20.51 16.90
CA GLU A 145 -1.11 19.17 16.43
C GLU A 145 0.22 18.72 17.05
N ASP A 146 0.52 17.43 16.92
CA ASP A 146 1.72 16.82 17.46
C ASP A 146 2.90 16.92 16.48
N ILE A 147 3.91 17.74 16.78
CA ILE A 147 5.05 17.93 15.86
C ILE A 147 6.00 16.72 15.83
N ASP A 148 5.89 15.78 16.77
CA ASP A 148 6.56 14.48 16.71
C ASP A 148 5.59 13.31 16.65
N ARG A 149 4.45 13.52 15.95
CA ARG A 149 3.39 12.53 15.64
C ARG A 149 3.86 11.17 15.15
N TRP A 150 5.02 11.11 14.49
CA TRP A 150 5.63 9.86 14.02
C TRP A 150 6.04 8.90 15.17
N LYS A 151 6.13 9.39 16.41
CA LYS A 151 6.46 8.56 17.57
C LYS A 151 5.25 7.75 18.00
N LYS A 152 5.48 6.55 18.53
CA LYS A 152 4.46 5.69 19.12
C LYS A 152 4.39 5.96 20.61
N LYS A 153 3.46 6.81 21.04
CA LYS A 153 3.37 7.31 22.43
C LYS A 153 2.20 6.70 23.22
N VAL A 154 1.13 6.39 22.50
CA VAL A 154 -0.11 5.82 23.03
C VAL A 154 -0.52 4.61 22.19
N ALA A 155 -1.33 3.72 22.76
CA ALA A 155 -1.62 2.44 22.11
C ALA A 155 -3.05 1.91 22.28
N SER A 156 -3.82 2.40 23.26
CA SER A 156 -5.16 1.88 23.53
C SER A 156 -6.17 2.99 23.84
N LEU A 157 -7.43 2.73 23.46
CA LEU A 157 -8.58 3.61 23.67
C LEU A 157 -9.69 2.88 24.42
N ALA A 158 -10.45 3.64 25.21
CA ALA A 158 -11.79 3.25 25.65
C ALA A 158 -12.72 4.47 25.71
N ILE A 159 -13.99 4.25 25.39
CA ILE A 159 -15.07 5.22 25.56
C ILE A 159 -16.00 4.64 26.61
N ASP A 160 -16.42 5.46 27.58
CA ASP A 160 -17.44 5.07 28.55
C ASP A 160 -18.73 4.68 27.82
N PRO A 161 -19.24 3.45 27.99
CA PRO A 161 -20.41 2.96 27.27
C PRO A 161 -21.69 3.73 27.61
N THR A 162 -21.70 4.51 28.70
CA THR A 162 -22.84 5.30 29.16
C THR A 162 -22.73 6.79 28.81
N ASP A 163 -21.54 7.28 28.45
CA ASP A 163 -21.29 8.71 28.18
C ASP A 163 -20.18 8.90 27.14
N SER A 164 -20.55 9.31 25.93
CA SER A 164 -19.63 9.51 24.82
C SER A 164 -18.65 10.68 25.01
N HIS A 165 -18.71 11.44 26.11
CA HIS A 165 -17.73 12.49 26.43
C HIS A 165 -16.60 12.02 27.35
N LYS A 166 -16.68 10.80 27.90
CA LYS A 166 -15.69 10.25 28.83
C LYS A 166 -14.84 9.20 28.15
N TRP A 167 -13.53 9.44 28.08
CA TRP A 167 -12.59 8.57 27.37
C TRP A 167 -11.38 8.26 28.22
N PHE A 168 -10.72 7.14 27.90
CA PHE A 168 -9.41 6.78 28.42
C PHE A 168 -8.44 6.53 27.28
N VAL A 169 -7.18 6.91 27.49
CA VAL A 169 -6.06 6.66 26.57
C VAL A 169 -4.90 6.05 27.34
N GLY A 170 -4.44 4.88 26.89
CA GLY A 170 -3.31 4.16 27.48
C GLY A 170 -1.97 4.51 26.84
N GLY A 171 -0.96 4.79 27.66
CA GLY A 171 0.40 5.10 27.25
C GLY A 171 1.25 3.87 26.88
N GLY A 172 2.29 4.12 26.09
CA GLY A 172 3.27 3.13 25.67
C GLY A 172 2.99 2.55 24.28
N THR A 173 3.56 1.37 24.02
CA THR A 173 3.55 0.76 22.69
C THR A 173 2.85 -0.59 22.59
N ASN A 174 2.24 -1.09 23.67
CA ASN A 174 1.48 -2.35 23.65
C ASN A 174 0.20 -2.20 22.83
N VAL A 175 0.13 -2.79 21.63
CA VAL A 175 -1.05 -2.71 20.76
C VAL A 175 -1.77 -4.06 20.71
N ARG A 176 -3.08 -4.05 21.00
CA ARG A 176 -3.91 -5.26 20.97
C ARG A 176 -4.02 -5.85 19.56
N GLY A 177 -3.76 -7.16 19.44
CA GLY A 177 -3.84 -7.90 18.19
C GLY A 177 -2.93 -7.43 17.05
N GLN A 178 -1.95 -6.56 17.32
CA GLN A 178 -1.02 -6.01 16.31
C GLN A 178 0.43 -6.20 16.73
N GLU A 179 0.90 -7.44 16.75
CA GLU A 179 2.21 -7.79 17.32
C GLU A 179 3.38 -6.96 16.76
N TRP A 180 3.45 -6.75 15.44
CA TRP A 180 4.50 -5.97 14.78
C TRP A 180 4.57 -4.51 15.25
N LEU A 181 3.44 -3.95 15.67
CA LEU A 181 3.34 -2.58 16.17
C LEU A 181 3.38 -2.51 17.71
N SER A 182 3.36 -3.68 18.37
CA SER A 182 3.33 -3.85 19.81
C SER A 182 4.75 -3.93 20.41
N CYS A 183 4.86 -3.73 21.73
CA CYS A 183 6.08 -4.01 22.49
C CYS A 183 6.45 -5.51 22.50
N TYR A 184 5.54 -6.38 22.05
CA TYR A 184 5.68 -7.84 22.10
C TYR A 184 6.35 -8.52 20.89
N LYS A 185 6.77 -7.77 19.86
CA LYS A 185 7.34 -8.34 18.62
C LYS A 185 8.59 -9.22 18.81
N ASP A 186 9.37 -8.99 19.88
CA ASP A 186 10.67 -9.63 20.13
C ASP A 186 10.73 -10.28 21.52
N LEU A 187 9.63 -10.91 21.93
CA LEU A 187 9.51 -11.56 23.23
C LEU A 187 10.46 -12.77 23.39
N LYS A 188 11.04 -12.86 24.59
CA LYS A 188 11.93 -13.95 25.02
C LYS A 188 11.81 -14.17 26.53
N ALA A 189 12.18 -15.35 27.00
CA ALA A 189 12.11 -15.78 28.40
C ALA A 189 12.85 -14.84 29.35
N SER A 190 13.97 -14.26 28.91
CA SER A 190 14.76 -13.29 29.69
C SER A 190 14.19 -11.87 29.67
N ALA A 191 13.23 -11.57 28.79
CA ALA A 191 12.57 -10.27 28.65
C ALA A 191 11.08 -10.43 28.29
N PRO A 192 10.27 -11.06 29.16
CA PRO A 192 8.89 -11.44 28.85
C PRO A 192 7.93 -10.23 28.79
N HIS A 193 8.35 -9.07 29.29
CA HIS A 193 7.57 -7.82 29.26
C HIS A 193 7.74 -7.02 27.95
N GLY A 194 8.55 -7.49 27.01
CA GLY A 194 8.79 -6.82 25.73
C GLY A 194 9.71 -5.59 25.81
N ILE A 195 9.64 -4.75 24.78
CA ILE A 195 10.55 -3.61 24.60
C ILE A 195 10.02 -2.38 25.37
N PRO A 196 10.85 -1.70 26.19
CA PRO A 196 10.49 -0.43 26.82
C PRO A 196 10.14 0.66 25.80
N SER A 197 9.26 1.59 26.18
CA SER A 197 8.87 2.76 25.40
C SER A 197 8.67 4.02 26.25
N ASP A 198 8.56 5.18 25.60
CA ASP A 198 8.11 6.40 26.28
C ASP A 198 6.67 6.23 26.81
N TYR A 199 6.29 7.04 27.80
CA TYR A 199 4.91 7.07 28.36
C TYR A 199 4.42 5.78 29.02
N GLN A 200 5.33 4.87 29.41
CA GLN A 200 5.03 3.77 30.33
C GLN A 200 4.46 4.28 31.66
N GLY A 201 3.55 3.51 32.24
CA GLY A 201 2.91 3.80 33.52
C GLY A 201 1.91 4.97 33.44
N MET A 202 1.43 5.33 32.24
CA MET A 202 0.51 6.44 32.03
C MET A 202 -0.83 5.99 31.47
N VAL A 203 -1.90 6.53 32.04
CA VAL A 203 -3.26 6.50 31.51
C VAL A 203 -3.81 7.91 31.67
N TRP A 204 -4.45 8.42 30.63
CA TRP A 204 -5.15 9.70 30.66
C TRP A 204 -6.64 9.49 30.55
N ARG A 205 -7.40 10.35 31.23
CA ARG A 205 -8.86 10.42 31.18
C ARG A 205 -9.30 11.81 30.78
N THR A 206 -10.37 11.88 29.99
CA THR A 206 -11.13 13.11 29.78
C THR A 206 -12.58 12.87 30.19
N THR A 207 -13.28 13.93 30.58
CA THR A 207 -14.73 13.89 30.89
C THR A 207 -15.53 14.92 30.08
N ASP A 208 -14.86 15.61 29.14
CA ASP A 208 -15.39 16.72 28.37
C ASP A 208 -15.01 16.60 26.87
N ALA A 209 -15.03 15.35 26.38
CA ALA A 209 -14.74 14.99 25.00
C ALA A 209 -13.39 15.52 24.49
N GLY A 210 -12.35 15.36 25.31
CA GLY A 210 -10.97 15.66 24.95
C GLY A 210 -10.60 17.14 25.05
N SER A 211 -11.49 17.99 25.57
CA SER A 211 -11.22 19.41 25.79
C SER A 211 -10.20 19.62 26.91
N SER A 212 -10.23 18.77 27.93
CA SER A 212 -9.24 18.69 29.00
C SER A 212 -8.94 17.24 29.40
N TRP A 213 -7.78 17.03 30.01
CA TRP A 213 -7.26 15.71 30.34
C TRP A 213 -6.64 15.67 31.74
N GLU A 214 -6.81 14.54 32.41
CA GLU A 214 -6.21 14.22 33.70
C GLU A 214 -5.40 12.93 33.57
N MET A 215 -4.22 12.89 34.19
CA MET A 215 -3.43 11.65 34.28
C MET A 215 -3.92 10.84 35.49
N VAL A 216 -4.39 9.63 35.23
CA VAL A 216 -5.07 8.76 36.20
C VAL A 216 -4.33 7.43 36.35
N ASN A 217 -3.10 7.48 36.89
CA ASN A 217 -2.17 6.33 36.90
C ASN A 217 -1.78 5.83 38.30
N LYS A 218 -2.42 6.31 39.36
CA LYS A 218 -2.09 5.94 40.74
C LYS A 218 -2.33 4.45 40.98
N GLY A 219 -1.28 3.70 41.30
CA GLY A 219 -1.33 2.26 41.55
C GLY A 219 -0.91 1.38 40.36
N LEU A 220 -0.76 1.96 39.16
CA LEU A 220 -0.18 1.25 38.02
C LEU A 220 1.33 1.08 38.20
N HIS A 221 1.87 -0.03 37.71
CA HIS A 221 3.31 -0.22 37.67
C HIS A 221 3.97 0.82 36.75
N PRO A 222 5.11 1.45 37.14
CA PRO A 222 5.74 2.51 36.34
C PRO A 222 6.21 2.09 34.94
N LYS A 223 6.35 0.79 34.69
CA LYS A 223 6.72 0.22 33.38
C LYS A 223 5.53 -0.30 32.57
N ALA A 224 4.31 -0.17 33.07
CA ALA A 224 3.12 -0.70 32.41
C ALA A 224 2.86 0.00 31.07
N GLN A 225 2.80 -0.76 29.99
CA GLN A 225 2.31 -0.33 28.68
C GLN A 225 0.90 -0.88 28.54
N VAL A 226 -0.08 0.02 28.54
CA VAL A 226 -1.51 -0.33 28.60
C VAL A 226 -2.01 -0.64 27.20
N GLY A 227 -2.32 -1.92 26.95
CA GLY A 227 -2.72 -2.42 25.64
C GLY A 227 -4.22 -2.52 25.41
N ARG A 228 -5.01 -2.54 26.49
CA ARG A 228 -6.47 -2.54 26.44
C ARG A 228 -7.04 -1.87 27.69
N ILE A 229 -8.08 -1.07 27.50
CA ILE A 229 -8.90 -0.52 28.57
C ILE A 229 -10.35 -0.93 28.32
N ILE A 230 -11.07 -1.36 29.34
CA ILE A 230 -12.51 -1.68 29.28
C ILE A 230 -13.19 -0.95 30.44
N VAL A 231 -14.21 -0.15 30.12
CA VAL A 231 -15.11 0.45 31.13
C VAL A 231 -16.29 -0.49 31.29
N ASN A 232 -16.60 -0.89 32.53
CA ASN A 232 -17.69 -1.81 32.79
C ASN A 232 -19.05 -1.16 32.42
N PRO A 233 -19.86 -1.78 31.54
CA PRO A 233 -21.15 -1.22 31.14
C PRO A 233 -22.22 -1.21 32.24
N LEU A 234 -22.05 -1.99 33.32
CA LEU A 234 -22.95 -1.99 34.48
C LEU A 234 -22.64 -0.88 35.47
N ASP A 235 -21.36 -0.57 35.63
CA ASP A 235 -20.88 0.46 36.54
C ASP A 235 -19.62 1.11 35.95
N PRO A 236 -19.75 2.31 35.33
CA PRO A 236 -18.61 3.02 34.74
C PRO A 236 -17.53 3.46 35.75
N GLN A 237 -17.77 3.33 37.06
CA GLN A 237 -16.70 3.47 38.06
C GLN A 237 -15.73 2.30 38.04
N VAL A 238 -16.16 1.13 37.56
CA VAL A 238 -15.32 -0.05 37.41
C VAL A 238 -14.64 -0.02 36.04
N VAL A 239 -13.31 0.10 36.04
CA VAL A 239 -12.49 0.17 34.82
C VAL A 239 -11.36 -0.84 34.89
N PHE A 240 -11.11 -1.56 33.80
CA PHE A 240 -10.03 -2.54 33.69
C PHE A 240 -8.94 -2.05 32.75
N ALA A 241 -7.68 -2.28 33.10
CA ALA A 241 -6.52 -1.98 32.27
C ALA A 241 -5.61 -3.21 32.16
N ALA A 242 -5.48 -3.75 30.95
CA ALA A 242 -4.56 -4.83 30.63
C ALA A 242 -3.21 -4.26 30.20
N SER A 243 -2.12 -4.78 30.78
CA SER A 243 -0.77 -4.31 30.46
C SER A 243 0.25 -5.44 30.44
N ASN A 244 1.43 -5.12 29.91
CA ASN A 244 2.60 -6.00 29.99
C ASN A 244 3.17 -6.11 31.41
N TYR A 245 2.68 -5.38 32.41
CA TYR A 245 3.10 -5.46 33.82
C TYR A 245 1.92 -5.75 34.76
N GLY A 246 0.88 -6.42 34.25
CA GLY A 246 -0.24 -6.90 35.05
C GLY A 246 -1.61 -6.45 34.55
N LEU A 247 -2.63 -7.10 35.10
CA LEU A 247 -4.04 -6.72 34.97
C LEU A 247 -4.49 -5.87 36.16
N TYR A 248 -5.11 -4.72 35.88
CA TYR A 248 -5.55 -3.77 36.89
C TYR A 248 -7.06 -3.52 36.84
N ARG A 249 -7.65 -3.25 37.99
CA ARG A 249 -9.02 -2.77 38.17
C ARG A 249 -9.03 -1.47 38.95
N SER A 250 -9.86 -0.52 38.53
CA SER A 250 -10.26 0.66 39.29
C SER A 250 -11.71 0.51 39.71
N GLU A 251 -12.07 1.02 40.89
CA GLU A 251 -13.46 1.08 41.40
C GLU A 251 -13.95 2.52 41.56
N ASN A 252 -13.20 3.49 41.03
CA ASN A 252 -13.44 4.93 41.16
C ASN A 252 -13.14 5.67 39.84
N GLY A 253 -13.51 5.07 38.72
CA GLY A 253 -13.44 5.69 37.40
C GLY A 253 -12.01 5.98 36.93
N GLY A 254 -11.02 5.24 37.42
CA GLY A 254 -9.61 5.37 37.08
C GLY A 254 -8.75 6.15 38.09
N ASP A 255 -9.32 6.80 39.11
CA ASP A 255 -8.55 7.63 40.04
C ASP A 255 -7.47 6.84 40.80
N SER A 256 -7.71 5.55 41.06
CA SER A 256 -6.71 4.61 41.54
C SER A 256 -6.94 3.19 41.03
N TRP A 257 -5.85 2.42 40.92
CA TRP A 257 -5.82 1.08 40.36
C TRP A 257 -5.27 0.06 41.35
N THR A 258 -5.90 -1.11 41.36
CA THR A 258 -5.47 -2.30 42.10
C THR A 258 -5.10 -3.39 41.10
N GLN A 259 -4.00 -4.09 41.32
CA GLN A 259 -3.61 -5.23 40.51
C GLN A 259 -4.44 -6.45 40.91
N ILE A 260 -5.16 -7.05 39.95
CA ILE A 260 -6.12 -8.14 40.20
C ILE A 260 -5.68 -9.49 39.65
N GLY A 261 -4.65 -9.51 38.78
CA GLY A 261 -4.09 -10.76 38.23
C GLY A 261 -3.00 -11.40 39.11
N GLU A 262 -2.52 -10.72 40.15
CA GLU A 262 -1.42 -11.22 40.99
C GLU A 262 -1.83 -12.49 41.75
N SER A 263 -1.02 -13.55 41.65
CA SER A 263 -1.28 -14.87 42.23
C SER A 263 -2.54 -15.60 41.70
N GLN A 264 -3.23 -15.05 40.71
CA GLN A 264 -4.41 -15.65 40.08
C GLN A 264 -4.19 -16.03 38.61
N LEU A 265 -3.35 -15.27 37.92
CA LEU A 265 -2.86 -15.58 36.57
C LEU A 265 -1.44 -16.13 36.65
N ASP A 266 -1.09 -17.04 35.74
CA ASP A 266 0.20 -17.74 35.77
C ASP A 266 1.39 -16.79 35.62
N ASN A 267 1.35 -15.92 34.61
CA ASN A 267 2.43 -15.02 34.23
C ASN A 267 2.06 -13.56 34.49
N ASN A 268 0.76 -13.22 34.49
CA ASN A 268 0.22 -11.88 34.69
C ASN A 268 0.87 -10.86 33.73
N ILE A 269 1.05 -11.26 32.47
CA ILE A 269 1.51 -10.43 31.36
C ILE A 269 0.44 -10.52 30.28
N ILE A 270 -0.37 -9.47 30.16
CA ILE A 270 -1.61 -9.57 29.38
C ILE A 270 -1.35 -9.23 27.92
N MET A 271 -1.66 -10.19 27.05
CA MET A 271 -1.52 -10.05 25.60
C MET A 271 -2.72 -9.33 24.98
N ASP A 272 -3.93 -9.64 25.44
CA ASP A 272 -5.18 -9.00 25.03
C ASP A 272 -6.29 -9.27 26.05
N MET A 273 -7.38 -8.48 26.01
CA MET A 273 -8.54 -8.61 26.87
C MET A 273 -9.81 -8.17 26.12
N ASP A 274 -10.91 -8.90 26.34
CA ASP A 274 -12.22 -8.53 25.81
C ASP A 274 -13.33 -8.99 26.75
N PHE A 275 -14.59 -8.63 26.46
CA PHE A 275 -15.69 -8.87 27.38
C PHE A 275 -16.98 -9.27 26.66
N TYR A 276 -17.79 -10.08 27.34
CA TYR A 276 -19.19 -10.31 27.01
C TYR A 276 -20.07 -9.50 27.96
N PHE A 277 -21.13 -8.90 27.41
CA PHE A 277 -22.14 -8.21 28.20
C PHE A 277 -23.54 -8.45 27.64
N ASP A 278 -24.42 -8.97 28.50
CA ASP A 278 -25.86 -9.05 28.23
C ASP A 278 -26.61 -8.04 29.09
N GLN A 279 -27.10 -6.99 28.45
CA GLN A 279 -27.87 -5.93 29.10
C GLN A 279 -29.16 -6.44 29.74
N SER A 280 -29.76 -7.52 29.22
CA SER A 280 -31.05 -8.01 29.71
C SER A 280 -30.94 -8.77 31.04
N THR A 281 -29.81 -9.45 31.24
CA THR A 281 -29.53 -10.22 32.47
C THR A 281 -28.59 -9.51 33.41
N GLY A 282 -27.87 -8.48 32.92
CA GLY A 282 -26.76 -7.85 33.64
C GLY A 282 -25.55 -8.77 33.77
N ARG A 283 -25.46 -9.83 32.95
CA ARG A 283 -24.32 -10.75 32.94
C ARG A 283 -23.13 -10.07 32.26
N PHE A 284 -22.00 -10.03 32.96
CA PHE A 284 -20.74 -9.47 32.48
C PHE A 284 -19.64 -10.49 32.68
N VAL A 285 -18.86 -10.77 31.63
CA VAL A 285 -17.77 -11.74 31.66
C VAL A 285 -16.54 -11.12 31.02
N LEU A 286 -15.40 -11.20 31.72
CA LEU A 286 -14.09 -10.82 31.19
C LEU A 286 -13.35 -12.03 30.67
N TYR A 287 -12.71 -11.88 29.51
CA TYR A 287 -11.77 -12.85 28.95
C TYR A 287 -10.40 -12.21 28.81
N VAL A 288 -9.37 -12.92 29.25
CA VAL A 288 -8.00 -12.43 29.28
C VAL A 288 -7.06 -13.46 28.64
N LEU A 289 -6.16 -12.98 27.79
CA LEU A 289 -5.03 -13.76 27.30
C LEU A 289 -3.81 -13.46 28.16
N ASP A 290 -3.47 -14.38 29.05
CA ASP A 290 -2.19 -14.35 29.76
C ASP A 290 -1.10 -14.93 28.86
N GLN A 291 0.07 -14.30 28.86
CA GLN A 291 1.16 -14.67 27.96
C GLN A 291 1.54 -16.14 28.12
N VAL A 292 1.54 -16.89 27.01
CA VAL A 292 2.04 -18.26 27.01
C VAL A 292 3.57 -18.27 27.13
N GLN A 293 4.08 -18.83 28.22
CA GLN A 293 5.52 -18.96 28.48
C GLN A 293 5.95 -20.42 28.53
N TYR A 294 7.06 -20.75 27.85
CA TYR A 294 7.67 -22.07 27.88
C TYR A 294 8.81 -22.14 28.90
N HIS A 295 8.82 -23.24 29.65
CA HIS A 295 9.76 -23.48 30.74
C HIS A 295 10.52 -24.80 30.53
N PRO A 296 11.81 -24.88 30.91
CA PRO A 296 12.54 -26.14 30.91
C PRO A 296 11.86 -27.21 31.78
N SER A 297 11.68 -28.43 31.26
CA SER A 297 11.09 -29.55 32.00
C SER A 297 11.80 -30.86 31.65
N GLY A 298 12.95 -31.10 32.29
CA GLY A 298 13.78 -32.28 32.00
C GLY A 298 14.35 -32.24 30.58
N GLN A 299 14.08 -33.28 29.79
CA GLN A 299 14.46 -33.36 28.36
C GLN A 299 13.38 -32.79 27.42
N SER A 300 12.36 -32.13 27.97
CA SER A 300 11.28 -31.48 27.24
C SER A 300 11.02 -30.08 27.79
N THR A 301 9.91 -29.47 27.38
CA THR A 301 9.41 -28.22 27.95
C THR A 301 7.99 -28.39 28.49
N SER A 302 7.61 -27.52 29.43
CA SER A 302 6.22 -27.27 29.79
C SER A 302 5.84 -25.84 29.39
N CYS A 303 4.55 -25.52 29.42
CA CYS A 303 4.09 -24.16 29.23
C CYS A 303 3.05 -23.76 30.28
N SER A 304 2.89 -22.46 30.47
CA SER A 304 1.96 -21.78 31.39
C SER A 304 1.27 -20.63 30.65
N GLY A 305 0.22 -20.04 31.22
CA GLY A 305 -0.58 -18.98 30.62
C GLY A 305 -1.67 -19.53 29.70
N GLY A 306 -2.17 -18.69 28.79
CA GLY A 306 -3.26 -19.04 27.88
C GLY A 306 -4.51 -18.22 28.15
N VAL A 307 -5.68 -18.86 28.16
CA VAL A 307 -6.97 -18.18 28.22
C VAL A 307 -7.58 -18.31 29.62
N PHE A 308 -7.96 -17.18 30.20
CA PHE A 308 -8.66 -17.10 31.48
C PHE A 308 -9.97 -16.34 31.32
N TYR A 309 -10.95 -16.61 32.17
CA TYR A 309 -12.13 -15.77 32.30
C TYR A 309 -12.52 -15.50 33.76
N SER A 310 -13.34 -14.47 33.94
CA SER A 310 -13.94 -14.07 35.21
C SER A 310 -15.37 -13.60 34.96
N ASP A 311 -16.34 -14.08 35.75
CA ASP A 311 -17.73 -13.63 35.75
C ASP A 311 -18.11 -12.81 37.01
N ASP A 312 -17.11 -12.43 37.80
CA ASP A 312 -17.23 -11.66 39.05
C ASP A 312 -16.39 -10.37 39.01
N ALA A 313 -16.24 -9.77 37.83
CA ALA A 313 -15.51 -8.52 37.62
C ALA A 313 -14.03 -8.59 38.06
N GLY A 314 -13.40 -9.75 37.89
CA GLY A 314 -11.98 -9.97 38.12
C GLY A 314 -11.59 -10.26 39.56
N ASP A 315 -12.56 -10.56 40.44
CA ASP A 315 -12.28 -11.00 41.81
C ASP A 315 -11.67 -12.41 41.80
N THR A 316 -12.17 -13.31 40.95
CA THR A 316 -11.62 -14.65 40.72
C THR A 316 -11.43 -14.96 39.23
N TRP A 317 -10.48 -15.85 38.93
CA TRP A 317 -10.13 -16.25 37.57
C TRP A 317 -10.12 -17.77 37.41
N GLU A 318 -10.68 -18.26 36.29
CA GLU A 318 -10.64 -19.67 35.90
C GLU A 318 -9.86 -19.82 34.59
N GLU A 319 -8.89 -20.74 34.56
CA GLU A 319 -8.18 -21.13 33.34
C GLU A 319 -9.10 -21.97 32.45
N ILE A 320 -9.26 -21.56 31.20
CA ILE A 320 -10.16 -22.19 30.23
C ILE A 320 -9.41 -22.68 28.98
N ASN A 321 -8.16 -23.10 29.16
CA ASN A 321 -7.37 -23.68 28.08
C ASN A 321 -7.99 -24.97 27.53
N GLY A 322 -8.68 -25.76 28.36
CA GLY A 322 -9.36 -26.99 27.96
C GLY A 322 -8.52 -27.88 27.05
N ASN A 323 -9.01 -28.10 25.83
CA ASN A 323 -8.31 -28.84 24.78
C ASN A 323 -7.53 -27.94 23.81
N LEU A 324 -6.96 -26.79 24.18
CA LEU A 324 -6.05 -26.02 23.32
C LEU A 324 -4.64 -26.62 23.28
N GLY A 325 -4.20 -27.29 24.35
CA GLY A 325 -2.88 -27.92 24.44
C GLY A 325 -2.70 -29.01 23.37
N LEU A 326 -1.62 -28.92 22.59
CA LEU A 326 -1.34 -29.81 21.47
C LEU A 326 -0.34 -30.91 21.84
N ASP A 327 -0.63 -32.15 21.44
CA ASP A 327 0.34 -33.24 21.49
C ASP A 327 1.11 -33.26 20.18
N ILE A 328 2.18 -32.45 20.16
CA ILE A 328 2.95 -32.21 18.94
C ILE A 328 3.82 -33.42 18.53
N ASN A 329 3.84 -34.49 19.32
CA ASN A 329 4.41 -35.78 18.91
C ASN A 329 3.57 -36.48 17.84
N ARG A 330 2.29 -36.12 17.72
CA ARG A 330 1.30 -36.77 16.85
C ARG A 330 0.93 -35.92 15.63
N LEU A 331 1.61 -34.78 15.46
CA LEU A 331 1.31 -33.80 14.42
C LEU A 331 2.43 -33.74 13.38
N SER A 332 2.04 -33.75 12.11
CA SER A 332 2.94 -33.57 10.96
C SER A 332 2.87 -32.14 10.42
N GLY A 333 3.10 -31.92 9.12
CA GLY A 333 2.88 -30.60 8.49
C GLY A 333 3.66 -29.43 9.09
N GLY A 334 4.94 -29.66 9.43
CA GLY A 334 5.85 -28.62 9.90
C GLY A 334 5.73 -28.26 11.39
N VAL A 335 4.85 -28.93 12.16
CA VAL A 335 4.60 -28.59 13.58
C VAL A 335 5.86 -28.75 14.47
N PRO A 336 6.57 -29.89 14.50
CA PRO A 336 7.79 -30.01 15.31
C PRO A 336 8.88 -29.00 14.94
N LYS A 337 9.03 -28.73 13.63
CA LYS A 337 10.00 -27.74 13.12
C LYS A 337 9.69 -26.35 13.66
N ASN A 338 8.44 -25.91 13.58
CA ASN A 338 8.02 -24.60 14.09
C ASN A 338 8.13 -24.49 15.61
N TYR A 339 7.89 -25.58 16.34
CA TYR A 339 8.11 -25.62 17.78
C TYR A 339 9.57 -25.31 18.15
N TYR A 340 10.54 -25.95 17.51
CA TYR A 340 11.95 -25.64 17.78
C TYR A 340 12.37 -24.24 17.30
N GLN A 341 11.79 -23.72 16.21
CA GLN A 341 11.99 -22.33 15.81
C GLN A 341 11.47 -21.35 16.86
N TYR A 342 10.28 -21.61 17.40
CA TYR A 342 9.71 -20.80 18.47
C TYR A 342 10.55 -20.87 19.75
N LEU A 343 10.95 -22.07 20.19
CA LEU A 343 11.80 -22.22 21.37
C LEU A 343 13.17 -21.55 21.19
N SER A 344 13.77 -21.63 20.00
CA SER A 344 15.01 -20.93 19.67
C SER A 344 14.87 -19.43 19.88
N LYS A 345 13.77 -18.82 19.42
CA LYS A 345 13.48 -17.40 19.67
C LYS A 345 13.19 -17.12 21.15
N TRP A 346 12.35 -17.94 21.79
CA TRP A 346 11.92 -17.74 23.16
C TRP A 346 13.08 -17.85 24.16
N PHE A 347 13.93 -18.86 24.03
CA PHE A 347 15.10 -19.02 24.91
C PHE A 347 16.33 -18.23 24.45
N ASP A 348 16.27 -17.57 23.30
CA ASP A 348 17.40 -16.81 22.71
C ASP A 348 18.65 -17.68 22.51
N LEU A 349 18.43 -18.89 21.98
CA LEU A 349 19.45 -19.93 21.77
C LEU A 349 19.42 -20.44 20.33
N PRO A 350 20.57 -20.86 19.75
CA PRO A 350 20.60 -21.52 18.44
C PRO A 350 19.70 -22.76 18.40
N ILE A 351 19.02 -22.98 17.27
CA ILE A 351 18.05 -24.08 17.13
C ILE A 351 18.64 -25.47 17.43
N ASP A 352 19.89 -25.71 17.04
CA ASP A 352 20.59 -26.97 17.30
C ASP A 352 20.85 -27.20 18.80
N GLU A 353 21.09 -26.12 19.54
CA GLU A 353 21.31 -26.17 20.98
C GLU A 353 20.02 -26.48 21.72
N VAL A 354 18.93 -25.78 21.38
CA VAL A 354 17.60 -26.03 21.95
C VAL A 354 17.15 -27.46 21.65
N THR A 355 17.35 -27.95 20.43
CA THR A 355 16.98 -29.32 20.04
C THR A 355 17.78 -30.36 20.84
N LYS A 356 19.04 -30.07 21.16
CA LYS A 356 19.89 -30.94 22.00
C LYS A 356 19.48 -30.91 23.47
N GLN A 357 19.08 -29.74 23.98
CA GLN A 357 18.66 -29.57 25.38
C GLN A 357 17.27 -30.18 25.62
N TYR A 358 16.35 -30.06 24.65
CA TYR A 358 14.96 -30.51 24.75
C TYR A 358 14.59 -31.46 23.60
N PRO A 359 15.21 -32.65 23.51
CA PRO A 359 14.97 -33.58 22.40
C PRO A 359 13.58 -34.22 22.42
N GLU A 360 12.89 -34.23 23.56
CA GLU A 360 11.55 -34.79 23.71
C GLU A 360 10.49 -33.70 23.47
N LEU A 361 9.53 -33.98 22.59
CA LEU A 361 8.45 -33.04 22.29
C LEU A 361 7.35 -33.11 23.38
N PRO A 362 6.80 -31.97 23.82
CA PRO A 362 5.72 -31.93 24.81
C PRO A 362 4.41 -32.52 24.28
N LYS A 363 3.60 -33.04 25.21
CA LYS A 363 2.25 -33.57 24.91
C LYS A 363 1.13 -32.54 25.08
N SER A 364 1.44 -31.38 25.65
CA SER A 364 0.53 -30.25 25.84
C SER A 364 1.27 -28.94 25.58
N ALA A 365 1.41 -28.60 24.32
CA ALA A 365 2.05 -27.38 23.85
C ALA A 365 0.97 -26.34 23.50
N LEU A 366 1.07 -25.12 24.03
CA LEU A 366 0.13 -24.04 23.73
C LEU A 366 0.63 -23.14 22.61
N GLN A 367 -0.28 -22.70 21.74
CA GLN A 367 0.00 -21.63 20.80
C GLN A 367 0.14 -20.29 21.54
N ARG A 368 0.93 -19.37 20.99
CA ARG A 368 1.08 -18.02 21.54
C ARG A 368 -0.10 -17.15 21.14
N PHE A 369 -1.22 -17.28 21.85
CA PHE A 369 -2.40 -16.46 21.63
C PHE A 369 -2.13 -14.99 21.98
N ASN A 370 -2.57 -14.07 21.12
CA ASN A 370 -2.46 -12.62 21.34
C ASN A 370 -3.64 -11.81 20.77
N MET A 371 -4.71 -12.50 20.38
CA MET A 371 -5.97 -11.92 19.91
C MET A 371 -7.13 -12.65 20.58
N VAL A 372 -8.01 -11.90 21.24
CA VAL A 372 -9.26 -12.41 21.79
C VAL A 372 -10.42 -11.51 21.36
N SER A 373 -11.54 -12.13 21.01
CA SER A 373 -12.79 -11.40 20.74
C SER A 373 -13.96 -12.22 21.27
N ALA A 374 -14.70 -11.67 22.22
CA ALA A 374 -15.90 -12.31 22.75
C ALA A 374 -17.04 -12.20 21.73
N ASP A 375 -17.91 -13.21 21.66
CA ASP A 375 -19.10 -13.13 20.81
C ASP A 375 -20.23 -12.42 21.58
N PRO A 376 -20.56 -11.15 21.27
CA PRO A 376 -21.59 -10.42 22.01
C PRO A 376 -22.99 -11.03 21.84
N SER A 377 -23.18 -11.92 20.85
CA SER A 377 -24.47 -12.57 20.61
C SER A 377 -24.69 -13.86 21.41
N ARG A 378 -23.64 -14.42 22.04
CA ARG A 378 -23.70 -15.75 22.70
C ARG A 378 -22.85 -15.80 23.97
N ASP A 379 -23.51 -16.02 25.09
CA ASP A 379 -22.86 -16.27 26.37
C ASP A 379 -21.93 -17.50 26.30
N GLY A 380 -20.74 -17.39 26.91
CA GLY A 380 -19.73 -18.44 26.92
C GLY A 380 -18.98 -18.64 25.61
N ALA A 381 -19.25 -17.82 24.58
CA ALA A 381 -18.58 -17.91 23.28
C ALA A 381 -17.48 -16.87 23.12
N VAL A 382 -16.28 -17.34 22.77
CA VAL A 382 -15.09 -16.50 22.57
C VAL A 382 -14.19 -17.10 21.49
N TYR A 383 -13.56 -16.22 20.73
CA TYR A 383 -12.60 -16.55 19.68
C TYR A 383 -11.19 -16.16 20.13
N VAL A 384 -10.23 -17.07 19.95
CA VAL A 384 -8.82 -16.81 20.23
C VAL A 384 -7.94 -17.20 19.05
N GLY A 385 -6.93 -16.41 18.82
CA GLY A 385 -5.91 -16.70 17.83
C GLY A 385 -4.66 -15.87 18.07
N PHE A 386 -3.84 -15.74 17.03
CA PHE A 386 -2.62 -14.99 17.10
C PHE A 386 -2.36 -14.21 15.81
N ALA A 387 -1.95 -12.96 15.95
CA ALA A 387 -1.46 -12.11 14.89
C ALA A 387 -0.08 -12.60 14.46
N ASP A 388 0.09 -12.93 13.17
CA ASP A 388 1.30 -13.50 12.57
C ASP A 388 2.51 -12.53 12.58
N PRO A 389 3.66 -12.95 13.12
CA PRO A 389 4.94 -12.63 12.55
C PRO A 389 5.49 -13.88 11.86
N GLN A 390 5.82 -13.72 10.59
CA GLN A 390 6.59 -14.60 9.72
C GLN A 390 7.39 -15.69 10.49
N ILE A 391 7.10 -16.98 10.22
CA ILE A 391 7.81 -18.21 10.63
C ILE A 391 8.52 -18.16 12.01
N GLY A 392 8.06 -18.96 12.97
CA GLY A 392 8.78 -19.22 14.23
C GLY A 392 8.35 -18.38 15.45
N ASN A 393 7.13 -17.84 15.46
CA ASN A 393 6.58 -17.05 16.57
C ASN A 393 5.47 -17.74 17.37
N SER A 394 5.10 -18.96 16.97
CA SER A 394 4.21 -19.86 17.70
C SER A 394 4.39 -21.29 17.13
N ILE A 395 3.86 -22.29 17.84
CA ILE A 395 3.57 -23.62 17.27
C ILE A 395 2.30 -23.55 16.40
N MET A 396 2.11 -24.45 15.44
CA MET A 396 0.89 -24.58 14.63
C MET A 396 0.15 -25.86 15.07
N PRO A 397 -1.20 -25.99 15.09
CA PRO A 397 -2.04 -25.66 13.95
C PRO A 397 -3.46 -25.11 14.28
N GLY A 398 -3.93 -24.16 13.49
CA GLY A 398 -5.24 -23.52 13.64
C GLY A 398 -5.05 -22.03 13.89
N ARG A 399 -5.54 -21.21 12.96
CA ARG A 399 -5.38 -19.74 13.01
C ARG A 399 -6.32 -19.09 14.01
N LEU A 400 -7.52 -19.66 14.10
CA LEU A 400 -8.59 -19.18 14.96
C LEU A 400 -9.26 -20.38 15.62
N TRP A 401 -9.39 -20.30 16.92
CA TRP A 401 -10.09 -21.26 17.77
C TRP A 401 -11.33 -20.58 18.35
N ALA A 402 -12.40 -21.34 18.51
CA ALA A 402 -13.63 -20.88 19.12
C ALA A 402 -14.14 -21.87 20.16
N THR A 403 -14.73 -21.37 21.23
CA THR A 403 -15.51 -22.14 22.20
C THR A 403 -16.90 -21.53 22.32
N THR A 404 -17.85 -22.29 22.86
CA THR A 404 -19.19 -21.83 23.26
C THR A 404 -19.58 -22.37 24.64
N ASP A 405 -18.62 -22.93 25.38
CA ASP A 405 -18.85 -23.66 26.63
C ASP A 405 -17.83 -23.28 27.70
N PHE A 406 -17.40 -22.01 27.69
CA PHE A 406 -16.37 -21.46 28.59
C PHE A 406 -15.06 -22.25 28.50
N GLY A 407 -14.63 -22.54 27.27
CA GLY A 407 -13.35 -23.17 26.96
C GLY A 407 -13.19 -24.63 27.40
N LYS A 408 -14.28 -25.31 27.79
CA LYS A 408 -14.25 -26.77 28.01
C LYS A 408 -13.86 -27.48 26.70
N ASN A 409 -14.39 -27.01 25.58
CA ASN A 409 -14.02 -27.47 24.24
C ASN A 409 -13.76 -26.29 23.30
N TRP A 410 -12.62 -26.34 22.63
CA TRP A 410 -12.21 -25.43 21.57
C TRP A 410 -12.23 -26.15 20.23
N THR A 411 -12.73 -25.47 19.21
CA THR A 411 -12.75 -25.94 17.82
C THR A 411 -11.92 -25.01 16.95
N SER A 412 -10.95 -25.55 16.21
CA SER A 412 -10.25 -24.77 15.18
C SER A 412 -11.26 -24.45 14.09
N THR A 413 -11.57 -23.17 13.87
CA THR A 413 -12.74 -22.74 13.10
C THR A 413 -12.39 -22.21 11.70
N ALA A 414 -11.13 -21.87 11.44
CA ALA A 414 -10.64 -21.40 10.15
C ALA A 414 -9.62 -22.40 9.56
N ARG A 415 -10.05 -23.22 8.59
CA ARG A 415 -9.25 -24.35 8.06
C ARG A 415 -9.15 -24.32 6.53
N LEU A 416 -7.90 -24.34 6.04
CA LEU A 416 -7.49 -24.58 4.65
C LEU A 416 -6.59 -25.82 4.57
N TYR A 417 -6.33 -26.31 3.35
CA TYR A 417 -5.40 -27.41 3.05
C TYR A 417 -5.81 -28.73 3.71
N ARG A 418 -7.00 -29.23 3.35
CA ARG A 418 -7.59 -30.48 3.89
C ARG A 418 -6.59 -31.64 3.93
N GLU A 419 -5.74 -31.75 2.92
CA GLU A 419 -4.71 -32.78 2.81
C GLU A 419 -3.68 -32.76 3.94
N THR A 420 -3.37 -31.59 4.53
CA THR A 420 -2.53 -31.52 5.73
C THR A 420 -3.28 -32.08 6.93
N TRP A 421 -4.50 -31.60 7.17
CA TRP A 421 -5.33 -32.05 8.30
C TRP A 421 -5.60 -33.56 8.24
N ALA A 422 -5.76 -34.12 7.04
CA ALA A 422 -6.00 -35.54 6.83
C ALA A 422 -4.81 -36.43 7.25
N LYS A 423 -3.56 -35.93 7.12
CA LYS A 423 -2.35 -36.66 7.56
C LYS A 423 -2.37 -36.97 9.06
N ASP A 424 -2.98 -36.08 9.85
CA ASP A 424 -3.10 -36.20 11.31
C ASP A 424 -4.53 -36.56 11.77
N SER A 425 -5.33 -37.16 10.89
CA SER A 425 -6.77 -37.42 11.11
C SER A 425 -7.09 -38.23 12.37
N VAL A 426 -6.27 -39.22 12.74
CA VAL A 426 -6.43 -40.01 13.97
C VAL A 426 -6.30 -39.13 15.22
N TYR A 427 -5.37 -38.16 15.19
CA TYR A 427 -5.19 -37.21 16.27
C TYR A 427 -6.42 -36.28 16.39
N TRP A 428 -6.84 -35.68 15.28
CA TRP A 428 -7.99 -34.77 15.27
C TRP A 428 -9.31 -35.45 15.62
N ALA A 429 -9.53 -36.68 15.15
CA ALA A 429 -10.70 -37.47 15.52
C ALA A 429 -10.75 -37.77 17.02
N SER A 430 -9.60 -38.02 17.67
CA SER A 430 -9.54 -38.25 19.11
C SER A 430 -9.88 -37.02 19.97
N ARG A 431 -10.06 -35.85 19.34
CA ARG A 431 -10.37 -34.56 19.97
C ARG A 431 -11.65 -33.94 19.42
N GLU A 432 -12.43 -34.74 18.68
CA GLU A 432 -13.67 -34.31 18.02
C GLU A 432 -13.49 -33.09 17.10
N GLN A 433 -12.29 -32.93 16.53
CA GLN A 433 -11.97 -31.80 15.66
C GLN A 433 -12.33 -32.07 14.20
N PRO A 434 -12.96 -31.11 13.50
CA PRO A 434 -13.20 -31.21 12.07
C PRO A 434 -11.89 -31.11 11.28
N ILE A 435 -11.74 -31.96 10.26
CA ILE A 435 -10.57 -31.96 9.35
C ILE A 435 -10.90 -31.44 7.95
N SER A 436 -12.17 -31.17 7.65
CA SER A 436 -12.56 -30.56 6.38
C SER A 436 -12.16 -29.09 6.35
N GLN A 437 -11.69 -28.64 5.19
CA GLN A 437 -11.59 -27.21 4.91
C GLN A 437 -12.99 -26.59 4.94
N ASN A 438 -13.08 -25.37 5.44
CA ASN A 438 -14.33 -24.62 5.53
C ASN A 438 -14.18 -23.15 5.12
N MET A 439 -13.06 -22.82 4.47
CA MET A 439 -12.78 -21.50 3.93
C MET A 439 -12.79 -21.54 2.41
N VAL A 440 -13.46 -20.57 1.80
CA VAL A 440 -13.44 -20.32 0.35
C VAL A 440 -12.64 -19.05 0.10
N VAL A 441 -11.43 -19.22 -0.42
CA VAL A 441 -10.54 -18.12 -0.84
C VAL A 441 -10.73 -17.82 -2.32
N GLY A 442 -10.59 -16.56 -2.69
CA GLY A 442 -10.56 -16.06 -4.06
C GLY A 442 -9.23 -16.36 -4.73
N HIS A 443 -8.52 -15.33 -5.19
CA HIS A 443 -7.25 -15.54 -5.87
C HIS A 443 -6.11 -15.96 -4.94
N PHE A 444 -5.14 -16.67 -5.51
CA PHE A 444 -3.98 -17.17 -4.79
C PHE A 444 -3.00 -16.06 -4.45
N SER A 445 -2.53 -16.04 -3.19
CA SER A 445 -1.35 -15.28 -2.76
C SER A 445 -0.19 -16.24 -2.47
N PRO A 446 1.05 -15.94 -2.91
CA PRO A 446 2.24 -16.76 -2.63
C PRO A 446 2.55 -16.87 -1.13
N HIS A 447 1.89 -16.09 -0.29
CA HIS A 447 2.10 -16.08 1.16
C HIS A 447 1.11 -16.96 1.93
N MET A 448 0.22 -17.70 1.26
CA MET A 448 -0.82 -18.46 1.98
C MET A 448 -0.31 -19.73 2.69
N ARG A 449 0.71 -20.41 2.13
CA ARG A 449 1.31 -21.64 2.69
C ARG A 449 2.78 -21.79 2.31
N HIS A 450 3.53 -22.50 3.14
CA HIS A 450 4.87 -22.97 2.82
C HIS A 450 4.87 -24.49 2.60
N GLY A 451 5.21 -24.93 1.40
CA GLY A 451 5.24 -26.36 1.05
C GLY A 451 3.92 -27.07 1.38
N ASP A 452 4.03 -28.21 2.07
CA ASP A 452 2.89 -29.04 2.48
C ASP A 452 2.47 -28.83 3.96
N ASP A 453 2.94 -27.77 4.60
CA ASP A 453 2.72 -27.54 6.04
C ASP A 453 1.24 -27.21 6.35
N TYR A 454 0.89 -27.17 7.64
CA TYR A 454 -0.33 -26.49 8.06
C TYR A 454 -0.31 -25.04 7.57
N ALA A 455 -1.49 -24.42 7.51
CA ALA A 455 -1.64 -23.04 7.11
C ALA A 455 -0.85 -22.13 8.10
N LEU A 456 0.42 -21.89 7.77
CA LEU A 456 1.46 -21.43 8.70
C LEU A 456 1.40 -19.94 8.98
N ARG A 457 1.02 -19.18 7.96
CA ARG A 457 0.92 -17.72 8.04
C ARG A 457 -0.51 -17.36 8.40
N SER A 458 -0.75 -16.09 8.76
CA SER A 458 -1.81 -15.32 8.12
C SER A 458 -3.04 -14.85 8.88
N MET A 459 -3.21 -15.08 10.18
CA MET A 459 -4.22 -14.25 10.88
C MET A 459 -3.58 -12.93 11.28
N ARG A 460 -4.16 -11.80 10.86
CA ARG A 460 -3.62 -10.46 11.16
C ARG A 460 -4.59 -9.56 11.89
N ALA A 461 -5.88 -9.85 11.78
CA ALA A 461 -6.92 -9.19 12.53
C ALA A 461 -8.12 -10.13 12.69
N LEU A 462 -8.92 -9.87 13.72
CA LEU A 462 -10.08 -10.62 14.17
C LEU A 462 -10.98 -9.62 14.90
N ASP A 463 -12.27 -9.67 14.61
CA ASP A 463 -13.28 -9.06 15.46
C ASP A 463 -14.66 -9.72 15.24
N VAL A 464 -15.55 -9.60 16.22
CA VAL A 464 -16.91 -10.14 16.17
C VAL A 464 -17.92 -8.99 16.26
N GLY A 465 -18.85 -8.94 15.32
CA GLY A 465 -19.91 -7.95 15.27
C GLY A 465 -21.01 -8.21 16.29
N PRO A 466 -21.86 -7.21 16.58
CA PRO A 466 -22.96 -7.35 17.54
C PRO A 466 -24.02 -8.39 17.15
N ASP A 467 -24.05 -8.81 15.88
CA ASP A 467 -24.92 -9.87 15.37
C ASP A 467 -24.28 -11.27 15.37
N GLY A 468 -23.05 -11.39 15.91
CA GLY A 468 -22.27 -12.63 15.91
C GLY A 468 -21.54 -12.92 14.59
N SER A 469 -21.58 -11.99 13.62
CA SER A 469 -20.75 -12.07 12.42
C SER A 469 -19.27 -11.98 12.80
N VAL A 470 -18.45 -12.94 12.36
CA VAL A 470 -17.01 -12.96 12.64
C VAL A 470 -16.27 -12.60 11.38
N MET A 471 -15.37 -11.64 11.45
CA MET A 471 -14.48 -11.32 10.34
C MET A 471 -13.03 -11.48 10.78
N ILE A 472 -12.22 -12.04 9.88
CA ILE A 472 -10.77 -12.15 10.04
C ILE A 472 -10.07 -11.66 8.80
N ILE A 473 -8.85 -11.19 9.00
CA ILE A 473 -7.88 -11.06 7.92
C ILE A 473 -7.06 -12.35 7.92
N SER A 474 -7.34 -13.19 6.92
CA SER A 474 -6.57 -14.38 6.61
C SER A 474 -5.78 -14.13 5.34
N ASP A 475 -4.47 -14.02 5.51
CA ASP A 475 -3.46 -13.93 4.47
C ASP A 475 -3.48 -12.52 3.93
N HIS A 476 -3.75 -12.39 2.63
CA HIS A 476 -4.10 -11.11 2.03
C HIS A 476 -5.62 -10.98 1.83
N SER A 477 -6.43 -11.88 2.41
CA SER A 477 -7.87 -11.96 2.18
C SER A 477 -8.68 -11.53 3.42
N THR A 478 -9.81 -10.87 3.17
CA THR A 478 -10.81 -10.51 4.17
C THR A 478 -11.89 -11.57 4.19
N MET A 479 -11.97 -12.35 5.27
CA MET A 479 -12.84 -13.51 5.38
C MET A 479 -13.97 -13.23 6.38
N LEU A 480 -15.21 -13.58 5.99
CA LEU A 480 -16.39 -13.45 6.83
C LEU A 480 -16.98 -14.83 7.13
N SER A 481 -17.47 -14.97 8.36
CA SER A 481 -18.42 -16.01 8.74
C SER A 481 -19.65 -15.38 9.38
N THR A 482 -20.83 -15.72 8.88
CA THR A 482 -22.13 -15.33 9.47
C THR A 482 -22.81 -16.46 10.21
N ASP A 483 -22.13 -17.61 10.37
CA ASP A 483 -22.63 -18.81 11.04
C ASP A 483 -21.71 -19.22 12.21
N HIS A 484 -21.07 -18.21 12.81
CA HIS A 484 -20.19 -18.32 13.97
C HIS A 484 -18.93 -19.18 13.75
N GLY A 485 -18.38 -19.13 12.53
CA GLY A 485 -17.13 -19.77 12.12
C GLY A 485 -17.30 -21.16 11.47
N LYS A 486 -18.54 -21.64 11.29
CA LYS A 486 -18.75 -22.95 10.64
C LYS A 486 -18.34 -22.92 9.18
N SER A 487 -18.62 -21.84 8.47
CA SER A 487 -18.17 -21.58 7.09
C SER A 487 -17.59 -20.16 6.94
N TRP A 488 -16.63 -20.02 6.02
CA TRP A 488 -15.95 -18.76 5.74
C TRP A 488 -15.91 -18.47 4.25
N GLN A 489 -16.25 -17.23 3.89
CA GLN A 489 -16.22 -16.72 2.53
C GLN A 489 -15.33 -15.48 2.46
N GLN A 490 -14.48 -15.40 1.45
CA GLN A 490 -13.76 -14.17 1.14
C GLN A 490 -14.75 -13.10 0.66
N MET A 491 -14.63 -11.89 1.22
CA MET A 491 -15.60 -10.79 1.06
C MET A 491 -15.04 -9.57 0.35
N ASP A 492 -13.79 -9.55 -0.06
CA ASP A 492 -13.17 -8.35 -0.64
C ASP A 492 -13.07 -8.38 -2.17
N GLU A 493 -13.44 -9.50 -2.81
CA GLU A 493 -13.49 -9.62 -4.25
C GLU A 493 -14.51 -10.66 -4.71
N THR A 494 -14.89 -10.57 -5.99
CA THR A 494 -15.74 -11.53 -6.68
C THR A 494 -15.13 -11.90 -8.03
N GLU A 495 -15.23 -13.18 -8.40
CA GLU A 495 -14.87 -13.67 -9.72
C GLU A 495 -16.07 -13.56 -10.68
N THR A 496 -15.81 -13.06 -11.88
CA THR A 496 -16.77 -12.96 -13.00
C THR A 496 -16.90 -14.30 -13.73
N PRO A 497 -17.96 -14.51 -14.53
CA PRO A 497 -18.14 -15.75 -15.28
C PRO A 497 -16.99 -16.13 -16.23
N LYS A 498 -16.17 -15.17 -16.68
CA LYS A 498 -14.98 -15.44 -17.51
C LYS A 498 -13.66 -15.49 -16.72
N GLY A 499 -13.73 -15.51 -15.39
CA GLY A 499 -12.56 -15.63 -14.52
C GLY A 499 -11.80 -14.31 -14.25
N GLY A 500 -12.38 -13.16 -14.60
CA GLY A 500 -11.86 -11.85 -14.16
C GLY A 500 -12.26 -11.55 -12.72
N LEU A 501 -11.38 -10.91 -11.96
CA LEU A 501 -11.62 -10.51 -10.58
C LEU A 501 -12.10 -9.06 -10.49
N VAL A 502 -13.05 -8.82 -9.59
CA VAL A 502 -13.54 -7.48 -9.24
C VAL A 502 -13.42 -7.29 -7.73
N GLY A 503 -12.53 -6.39 -7.31
CA GLY A 503 -12.42 -5.98 -5.91
C GLY A 503 -13.62 -5.16 -5.43
N HIS A 504 -13.90 -5.23 -4.13
CA HIS A 504 -15.04 -4.57 -3.50
C HIS A 504 -14.73 -3.18 -2.93
N GLY A 505 -13.53 -2.63 -3.18
CA GLY A 505 -13.16 -1.25 -2.83
C GLY A 505 -12.20 -1.08 -1.63
N ASN A 506 -11.60 -2.18 -1.14
CA ASN A 506 -10.63 -2.19 -0.04
C ASN A 506 -9.25 -2.70 -0.48
N SER A 507 -8.84 -2.38 -1.71
CA SER A 507 -7.57 -2.88 -2.20
C SER A 507 -6.41 -2.42 -1.32
N ASN A 508 -5.61 -3.36 -0.80
CA ASN A 508 -4.30 -3.06 -0.20
C ASN A 508 -3.14 -3.33 -1.18
N LEU A 509 -3.42 -3.33 -2.49
CA LEU A 509 -2.46 -3.70 -3.52
C LEU A 509 -1.40 -2.59 -3.71
N PRO A 510 -0.10 -2.90 -3.72
CA PRO A 510 0.93 -1.98 -4.20
C PRO A 510 0.85 -1.88 -5.74
N GLY A 511 0.10 -0.94 -6.29
CA GLY A 511 0.10 -0.66 -7.74
C GLY A 511 1.33 0.15 -8.11
N LEU A 512 2.11 -0.29 -9.10
CA LEU A 512 3.45 0.27 -9.38
C LEU A 512 3.61 0.89 -10.76
N THR A 513 3.10 0.24 -11.81
CA THR A 513 3.37 0.67 -13.19
C THR A 513 2.18 0.41 -14.12
N ILE A 514 1.98 1.32 -15.07
CA ILE A 514 0.99 1.21 -16.13
C ILE A 514 1.72 1.23 -17.47
N ALA A 515 1.58 0.15 -18.24
CA ALA A 515 2.12 0.07 -19.60
C ALA A 515 1.01 0.01 -20.64
N GLN A 516 1.22 0.72 -21.75
CA GLN A 516 0.26 0.84 -22.84
C GLN A 516 0.99 0.80 -24.18
N ASP A 517 0.37 0.16 -25.16
CA ASP A 517 0.78 0.25 -26.55
C ASP A 517 -0.45 0.43 -27.44
N ARG A 518 -0.40 1.42 -28.33
CA ARG A 518 -1.53 1.75 -29.20
C ARG A 518 -1.83 0.66 -30.25
N ARG A 519 -0.86 -0.23 -30.51
CA ARG A 519 -1.03 -1.41 -31.39
C ARG A 519 -1.92 -2.48 -30.75
N THR A 520 -2.02 -2.55 -29.42
CA THR A 520 -2.86 -3.54 -28.71
C THR A 520 -4.10 -2.93 -28.07
N ALA A 521 -4.06 -1.65 -27.71
CA ALA A 521 -5.14 -0.93 -27.01
C ALA A 521 -5.56 -1.51 -25.64
N VAL A 522 -4.79 -2.46 -25.09
CA VAL A 522 -5.05 -3.06 -23.78
C VAL A 522 -3.92 -2.64 -22.82
N PRO A 523 -4.23 -1.88 -21.76
CA PRO A 523 -3.24 -1.52 -20.75
C PRO A 523 -2.87 -2.72 -19.86
N LEU A 524 -1.63 -2.72 -19.37
CA LEU A 524 -1.09 -3.70 -18.45
C LEU A 524 -0.75 -3.02 -17.11
N PHE A 525 -1.13 -3.65 -16.01
CA PHE A 525 -1.01 -3.07 -14.67
C PHE A 525 -0.09 -3.93 -13.79
N GLY A 526 1.13 -3.44 -13.54
CA GLY A 526 2.11 -4.11 -12.69
C GLY A 526 1.95 -3.75 -11.22
N SER A 527 2.09 -4.74 -10.34
CA SER A 527 1.94 -4.59 -8.89
C SER A 527 3.07 -5.25 -8.10
N GLY A 528 3.17 -4.91 -6.82
CA GLY A 528 4.06 -5.55 -5.86
C GLY A 528 3.39 -6.75 -5.18
N GLU A 529 4.16 -7.84 -4.97
CA GLU A 529 3.73 -9.12 -4.36
C GLU A 529 2.65 -9.91 -5.13
N HIS A 530 1.83 -9.24 -5.93
CA HIS A 530 0.69 -9.79 -6.67
C HIS A 530 0.80 -9.62 -8.19
N ARG A 531 2.03 -9.57 -8.72
CA ARG A 531 2.31 -9.80 -10.15
C ARG A 531 1.60 -8.80 -11.07
N LEU A 532 1.06 -9.26 -12.19
CA LEU A 532 0.51 -8.47 -13.29
C LEU A 532 -1.00 -8.67 -13.44
N TRP A 533 -1.69 -7.59 -13.84
CA TRP A 533 -3.13 -7.54 -14.07
C TRP A 533 -3.49 -7.03 -15.47
N ILE A 534 -4.46 -7.67 -16.10
CA ILE A 534 -4.93 -7.32 -17.46
C ILE A 534 -6.46 -7.14 -17.45
N PRO A 535 -7.03 -6.04 -17.98
CA PRO A 535 -8.48 -5.89 -18.12
C PRO A 535 -9.13 -7.03 -18.90
N THR A 536 -10.27 -7.56 -18.43
CA THR A 536 -11.03 -8.58 -19.18
C THR A 536 -12.12 -7.99 -20.08
N GLY A 537 -12.36 -6.68 -19.95
CA GLY A 537 -13.48 -5.98 -20.61
C GLY A 537 -14.83 -6.15 -19.89
N GLU A 538 -14.93 -7.02 -18.89
CA GLU A 538 -16.14 -7.15 -18.06
C GLU A 538 -16.17 -6.09 -16.96
N ARG A 539 -17.38 -5.76 -16.51
CA ARG A 539 -17.61 -4.87 -15.37
C ARG A 539 -18.69 -5.41 -14.46
N VAL A 540 -18.52 -5.23 -13.16
CA VAL A 540 -19.55 -5.50 -12.14
C VAL A 540 -19.80 -4.20 -11.37
N ASP A 541 -21.06 -3.75 -11.35
CA ASP A 541 -21.47 -2.43 -10.84
C ASP A 541 -20.70 -1.24 -11.43
N GLY A 542 -20.05 -1.44 -12.58
CA GLY A 542 -19.18 -0.49 -13.28
C GLY A 542 -17.70 -0.53 -12.87
N VAL A 543 -17.30 -1.38 -11.90
CA VAL A 543 -15.88 -1.67 -11.60
C VAL A 543 -15.35 -2.61 -12.67
N MET A 544 -14.18 -2.32 -13.20
CA MET A 544 -13.52 -3.16 -14.20
C MET A 544 -13.02 -4.47 -13.60
N ALA A 545 -13.31 -5.57 -14.29
CA ALA A 545 -12.75 -6.88 -13.97
C ALA A 545 -11.35 -7.02 -14.58
N VAL A 546 -10.44 -7.63 -13.81
CA VAL A 546 -9.04 -7.84 -14.20
C VAL A 546 -8.64 -9.31 -14.06
N LYS A 547 -7.86 -9.80 -15.01
CA LYS A 547 -7.23 -11.12 -15.00
C LYS A 547 -5.91 -11.04 -14.25
N TYR A 548 -5.71 -11.94 -13.29
CA TYR A 548 -4.43 -12.17 -12.63
C TYR A 548 -3.50 -13.01 -13.51
N VAL A 549 -2.22 -12.61 -13.65
CA VAL A 549 -1.23 -13.34 -14.45
C VAL A 549 -0.19 -14.00 -13.53
N PRO A 550 -0.35 -15.30 -13.20
CA PRO A 550 0.49 -15.99 -12.22
C PRO A 550 1.90 -16.34 -12.72
N SER A 551 2.16 -16.25 -14.03
CA SER A 551 3.47 -16.57 -14.63
C SER A 551 4.48 -15.45 -14.47
N THR A 552 4.04 -14.21 -14.29
CA THR A 552 4.90 -13.03 -14.10
C THR A 552 5.59 -13.02 -12.73
N GLN A 553 6.71 -12.34 -12.57
CA GLN A 553 7.37 -12.12 -11.28
C GLN A 553 6.46 -11.52 -10.20
N GLU A 554 6.75 -11.80 -8.92
CA GLU A 554 5.94 -11.32 -7.78
C GLU A 554 5.79 -9.81 -7.73
N THR A 555 6.84 -9.05 -8.07
CA THR A 555 6.76 -7.60 -8.24
C THR A 555 7.11 -7.20 -9.65
N VAL A 556 6.16 -6.53 -10.33
CA VAL A 556 6.33 -6.01 -11.68
C VAL A 556 6.53 -4.51 -11.59
N SER A 557 7.79 -4.07 -11.69
CA SER A 557 8.13 -2.65 -11.51
C SER A 557 8.12 -1.85 -12.81
N ASN A 558 8.43 -2.48 -13.93
CA ASN A 558 8.43 -1.86 -15.26
C ASN A 558 7.95 -2.86 -16.31
N ILE A 559 7.35 -2.36 -17.38
CA ILE A 559 6.94 -3.14 -18.55
C ILE A 559 7.21 -2.29 -19.80
N VAL A 560 7.84 -2.89 -20.81
CA VAL A 560 8.08 -2.26 -22.12
C VAL A 560 7.70 -3.22 -23.25
N TYR A 561 7.19 -2.67 -24.35
CA TYR A 561 6.85 -3.42 -25.56
C TYR A 561 8.03 -3.44 -26.53
N ASP A 562 8.21 -4.55 -27.23
CA ASP A 562 9.14 -4.62 -28.35
C ASP A 562 8.66 -3.69 -29.49
N PRO A 563 9.54 -2.87 -30.09
CA PRO A 563 9.15 -1.89 -31.11
C PRO A 563 8.66 -2.54 -32.43
N TYR A 564 8.96 -3.82 -32.67
CA TYR A 564 8.59 -4.53 -33.89
C TYR A 564 7.46 -5.52 -33.67
N ASP A 565 7.34 -6.08 -32.47
CA ASP A 565 6.28 -7.03 -32.14
C ASP A 565 5.51 -6.61 -30.87
N PRO A 566 4.25 -6.14 -30.98
CA PRO A 566 3.45 -5.76 -29.81
C PRO A 566 3.05 -6.94 -28.93
N GLN A 567 3.29 -8.19 -29.35
CA GLN A 567 3.10 -9.38 -28.53
C GLN A 567 4.33 -9.70 -27.67
N THR A 568 5.50 -9.14 -28.00
CA THR A 568 6.73 -9.34 -27.22
C THR A 568 6.89 -8.19 -26.22
N LEU A 569 7.01 -8.54 -24.94
CA LEU A 569 7.18 -7.58 -23.85
C LEU A 569 8.28 -8.00 -22.90
N TYR A 570 8.84 -7.02 -22.20
CA TYR A 570 9.87 -7.22 -21.17
C TYR A 570 9.50 -6.52 -19.88
N ALA A 571 9.85 -7.12 -18.75
CA ALA A 571 9.56 -6.57 -17.43
C ALA A 571 10.67 -6.85 -16.41
N THR A 572 10.77 -6.02 -15.37
CA THR A 572 11.73 -6.18 -14.26
C THR A 572 11.03 -6.42 -12.92
N SER A 573 11.80 -6.88 -11.94
CA SER A 573 11.42 -6.98 -10.53
C SER A 573 12.37 -6.13 -9.67
N ASN A 574 11.88 -5.66 -8.51
CA ASN A 574 12.66 -4.77 -7.65
C ASN A 574 12.73 -5.18 -6.16
N ARG A 575 12.04 -6.25 -5.71
CA ARG A 575 11.95 -6.55 -4.26
C ARG A 575 12.08 -8.03 -3.88
N GLN A 576 11.32 -8.93 -4.51
CA GLN A 576 11.28 -10.36 -4.18
C GLN A 576 12.34 -11.15 -4.96
N ALA A 577 12.26 -12.48 -4.89
CA ALA A 577 13.23 -13.36 -5.56
C ALA A 577 13.30 -13.07 -7.07
N HIS A 578 14.44 -13.40 -7.67
CA HIS A 578 14.69 -13.20 -9.11
C HIS A 578 14.69 -11.74 -9.58
N LYS A 579 14.97 -10.78 -8.69
CA LYS A 579 15.07 -9.35 -9.04
C LYS A 579 16.30 -8.99 -9.89
N GLU A 580 17.24 -9.91 -10.03
CA GLU A 580 18.32 -9.80 -11.00
C GLU A 580 17.84 -10.01 -12.44
N CYS A 581 16.69 -10.65 -12.64
CA CYS A 581 16.23 -11.07 -13.96
C CYS A 581 15.48 -9.97 -14.72
N VAL A 582 15.52 -10.06 -16.04
CA VAL A 582 14.46 -9.55 -16.91
C VAL A 582 13.54 -10.71 -17.31
N PHE A 583 12.25 -10.44 -17.35
CA PHE A 583 11.20 -11.37 -17.73
C PHE A 583 10.68 -11.01 -19.11
N ARG A 584 10.23 -12.01 -19.87
CA ARG A 584 9.70 -11.82 -21.22
C ARG A 584 8.36 -12.53 -21.40
N SER A 585 7.46 -11.87 -22.12
CA SER A 585 6.26 -12.43 -22.72
C SER A 585 6.36 -12.36 -24.25
N THR A 586 5.74 -13.30 -24.95
CA THR A 586 5.62 -13.31 -26.43
C THR A 586 4.17 -13.49 -26.90
N ASP A 587 3.22 -13.25 -26.00
CA ASP A 587 1.78 -13.43 -26.22
C ASP A 587 0.96 -12.25 -25.66
N GLY A 588 1.54 -11.04 -25.66
CA GLY A 588 0.84 -9.84 -25.25
C GLY A 588 0.73 -9.65 -23.74
N GLY A 589 1.45 -10.44 -22.95
CA GLY A 589 1.50 -10.35 -21.49
C GLY A 589 0.75 -11.47 -20.76
N ASP A 590 0.19 -12.43 -21.49
CA ASP A 590 -0.58 -13.54 -20.91
C ASP A 590 0.30 -14.60 -20.23
N THR A 591 1.50 -14.84 -20.75
CA THR A 591 2.50 -15.72 -20.14
C THR A 591 3.89 -15.08 -20.11
N TRP A 592 4.64 -15.37 -19.04
CA TRP A 592 5.97 -14.80 -18.79
C TRP A 592 6.97 -15.87 -18.37
N GLU A 593 8.22 -15.66 -18.76
CA GLU A 593 9.36 -16.50 -18.37
C GLU A 593 10.57 -15.66 -17.95
N ASN A 594 11.45 -16.23 -17.13
CA ASN A 594 12.79 -15.66 -16.92
C ASN A 594 13.55 -15.68 -18.25
N TYR A 595 13.97 -14.51 -18.73
CA TYR A 595 14.59 -14.38 -20.04
C TYR A 595 16.10 -14.12 -19.99
N GLY A 596 16.54 -13.29 -19.05
CA GLY A 596 17.94 -12.83 -18.95
C GLY A 596 18.27 -12.24 -17.59
N ILE A 597 19.49 -11.73 -17.45
CA ILE A 597 19.99 -11.08 -16.23
C ILE A 597 20.19 -9.59 -16.50
N ALA A 598 19.40 -8.76 -15.83
CA ALA A 598 19.35 -7.31 -16.00
C ALA A 598 20.29 -6.54 -15.06
N THR A 599 20.54 -7.07 -13.85
CA THR A 599 21.28 -6.34 -12.81
C THR A 599 22.20 -7.27 -12.02
N PRO A 600 23.20 -6.72 -11.28
CA PRO A 600 24.03 -7.50 -10.36
C PRO A 600 23.31 -7.87 -9.05
N ALA A 601 21.97 -7.73 -8.98
CA ALA A 601 21.22 -8.07 -7.79
C ALA A 601 21.37 -9.55 -7.42
N THR A 602 21.22 -9.86 -6.14
CA THR A 602 21.09 -11.25 -5.71
C THR A 602 19.65 -11.73 -5.84
N LYS A 603 19.50 -13.06 -5.81
CA LYS A 603 18.21 -13.75 -5.74
C LYS A 603 17.46 -13.57 -4.42
N ARG A 604 18.08 -12.95 -3.40
CA ARG A 604 17.50 -12.87 -2.05
C ARG A 604 16.48 -11.74 -1.96
N TRP A 605 15.55 -11.90 -1.03
CA TRP A 605 14.55 -10.87 -0.74
C TRP A 605 15.20 -9.64 -0.09
N LYS A 606 14.91 -8.44 -0.63
CA LYS A 606 15.17 -7.13 -0.02
C LYS A 606 16.64 -6.80 0.34
N ASP A 607 17.63 -7.31 -0.38
CA ASP A 607 19.04 -7.18 0.03
C ASP A 607 19.93 -6.20 -0.75
N ASP A 608 19.64 -5.81 -2.01
CA ASP A 608 20.56 -4.92 -2.75
C ASP A 608 19.95 -3.87 -3.70
N PHE A 609 19.27 -4.22 -4.80
CA PHE A 609 18.92 -3.24 -5.85
C PHE A 609 17.44 -3.21 -6.24
N TYR A 610 16.94 -2.03 -6.63
CA TYR A 610 15.61 -1.80 -7.21
C TYR A 610 15.74 -1.09 -8.55
N THR A 611 14.97 -1.53 -9.55
CA THR A 611 14.95 -0.99 -10.91
C THR A 611 13.63 -0.30 -11.23
N ASN A 612 13.71 0.96 -11.68
CA ASN A 612 12.57 1.74 -12.18
C ASN A 612 12.78 2.27 -13.62
N GLY A 613 13.98 2.14 -14.19
CA GLY A 613 14.23 2.52 -15.59
C GLY A 613 14.33 1.27 -16.47
N LEU A 614 13.49 1.19 -17.51
CA LEU A 614 13.57 0.18 -18.56
C LEU A 614 13.12 0.80 -19.89
N THR A 615 13.93 0.72 -20.93
CA THR A 615 13.55 1.16 -22.29
C THR A 615 14.28 0.36 -23.37
N ILE A 616 13.70 0.30 -24.57
CA ILE A 616 14.21 -0.42 -25.74
C ILE A 616 14.47 0.58 -26.86
N ASP A 617 15.59 0.43 -27.56
CA ASP A 617 15.88 1.24 -28.74
C ASP A 617 14.84 0.97 -29.85
N PRO A 618 14.11 2.00 -30.33
CA PRO A 618 13.05 1.82 -31.31
C PRO A 618 13.57 1.54 -32.73
N ILE A 619 14.88 1.69 -32.99
CA ILE A 619 15.53 1.41 -34.28
C ILE A 619 16.23 0.05 -34.23
N ASP A 620 16.82 -0.32 -33.10
CA ASP A 620 17.51 -1.59 -32.98
C ASP A 620 17.28 -2.23 -31.62
N ASN A 621 16.23 -3.03 -31.54
CA ASN A 621 15.73 -3.68 -30.32
C ASN A 621 16.71 -4.67 -29.68
N GLN A 622 17.87 -4.94 -30.28
CA GLN A 622 18.96 -5.61 -29.57
C GLN A 622 19.49 -4.74 -28.41
N PHE A 623 19.34 -3.42 -28.52
CA PHE A 623 19.77 -2.46 -27.52
C PHE A 623 18.66 -2.16 -26.51
N MET A 624 18.93 -2.47 -25.25
CA MET A 624 18.04 -2.19 -24.13
C MET A 624 18.81 -1.47 -23.02
N TYR A 625 18.10 -0.69 -22.22
CA TYR A 625 18.69 0.13 -21.16
C TYR A 625 17.92 -0.04 -19.87
N VAL A 626 18.65 -0.20 -18.75
CA VAL A 626 18.09 -0.38 -17.42
C VAL A 626 18.72 0.61 -16.44
N GLY A 627 17.90 1.21 -15.59
CA GLY A 627 18.33 2.07 -14.49
C GLY A 627 18.11 1.41 -13.13
N ILE A 628 19.17 1.34 -12.32
CA ILE A 628 19.07 0.99 -10.90
C ILE A 628 18.82 2.26 -10.09
N THR A 629 17.65 2.33 -9.48
CA THR A 629 17.15 3.53 -8.81
C THR A 629 17.40 3.53 -7.32
N ARG A 630 17.33 2.37 -6.67
CA ARG A 630 17.60 2.25 -5.22
C ARG A 630 18.68 1.22 -4.98
N ILE A 631 19.60 1.57 -4.09
CA ILE A 631 20.69 0.74 -3.62
C ILE A 631 20.49 0.59 -2.10
N VAL A 632 20.27 -0.63 -1.64
CA VAL A 632 20.01 -0.96 -0.24
C VAL A 632 21.33 -1.26 0.48
N ASP A 633 22.23 -1.99 -0.19
CA ASP A 633 23.55 -2.31 0.33
C ASP A 633 24.55 -1.23 -0.04
N ARG A 634 25.00 -0.48 0.97
CA ARG A 634 25.94 0.65 0.81
C ARG A 634 27.29 0.19 0.25
N GLU A 635 27.70 -1.04 0.56
CA GLU A 635 28.97 -1.62 0.07
C GLU A 635 28.92 -1.88 -1.44
N LYS A 636 27.72 -1.83 -2.04
CA LYS A 636 27.50 -2.00 -3.48
C LYS A 636 27.14 -0.69 -4.19
N ALA A 637 27.47 0.47 -3.62
CA ALA A 637 27.15 1.78 -4.19
C ALA A 637 27.65 1.96 -5.63
N ASP A 638 28.83 1.43 -5.93
CA ASP A 638 29.48 1.49 -7.24
C ASP A 638 28.94 0.47 -8.26
N GLN A 639 28.15 -0.51 -7.81
CA GLN A 639 27.51 -1.52 -8.66
C GLN A 639 26.13 -1.09 -9.17
N GLY A 640 25.61 0.05 -8.71
CA GLY A 640 24.34 0.65 -9.17
C GLY A 640 24.46 1.44 -10.50
N GLY A 641 23.49 2.28 -10.80
CA GLY A 641 23.55 3.21 -11.94
C GLY A 641 22.90 2.71 -13.24
N PHE A 642 23.52 3.02 -14.37
CA PHE A 642 23.01 2.78 -15.72
C PHE A 642 23.58 1.50 -16.34
N PHE A 643 22.71 0.70 -16.93
CA PHE A 643 23.00 -0.58 -17.55
C PHE A 643 22.51 -0.64 -18.99
N TYR A 644 23.22 -1.39 -19.81
CA TYR A 644 22.99 -1.51 -21.24
C TYR A 644 23.12 -2.96 -21.71
N SER A 645 22.26 -3.38 -22.63
CA SER A 645 22.32 -4.65 -23.35
C SER A 645 22.52 -4.42 -24.84
N GLU A 646 23.16 -5.37 -25.51
CA GLU A 646 23.30 -5.46 -26.98
C GLU A 646 22.90 -6.84 -27.51
N ASP A 647 22.19 -7.62 -26.69
CA ASP A 647 21.82 -9.02 -26.97
C ASP A 647 20.34 -9.29 -26.69
N PHE A 648 19.49 -8.29 -27.02
CA PHE A 648 18.04 -8.31 -26.84
C PHE A 648 17.60 -8.42 -25.37
N GLY A 649 18.42 -7.91 -24.45
CA GLY A 649 18.15 -7.94 -23.01
C GLY A 649 18.54 -9.22 -22.31
N LYS A 650 19.30 -10.13 -22.93
CA LYS A 650 19.74 -11.35 -22.25
C LYS A 650 20.77 -11.06 -21.17
N THR A 651 21.68 -10.14 -21.44
CA THR A 651 22.71 -9.69 -20.50
C THR A 651 22.86 -8.18 -20.53
N PHE A 652 23.19 -7.60 -19.38
CA PHE A 652 23.40 -6.17 -19.22
C PHE A 652 24.77 -5.86 -18.62
N GLN A 653 25.37 -4.75 -19.07
CA GLN A 653 26.66 -4.25 -18.63
C GLN A 653 26.52 -2.80 -18.16
N GLN A 654 27.22 -2.46 -17.07
CA GLN A 654 27.21 -1.12 -16.51
C GLN A 654 27.93 -0.14 -17.45
N ARG A 655 27.39 1.07 -17.62
CA ARG A 655 28.04 2.18 -18.33
C ARG A 655 27.84 3.50 -17.59
N ASN A 656 28.65 3.70 -16.54
CA ASN A 656 28.56 4.84 -15.62
C ASN A 656 29.63 5.92 -15.82
N ASN A 657 30.42 5.89 -16.90
CA ASN A 657 31.49 6.86 -17.07
C ASN A 657 30.92 8.29 -17.16
N GLY A 658 31.33 9.17 -16.23
CA GLY A 658 30.78 10.53 -16.10
C GLY A 658 29.56 10.68 -15.20
N LEU A 659 29.07 9.60 -14.58
CA LEU A 659 28.01 9.64 -13.56
C LEU A 659 28.60 9.68 -12.13
N PRO A 660 27.87 10.21 -11.15
CA PRO A 660 28.26 10.15 -9.74
C PRO A 660 28.24 8.72 -9.22
N VAL A 661 28.94 8.48 -8.11
CA VAL A 661 28.93 7.18 -7.40
C VAL A 661 28.44 7.40 -5.96
N PRO A 662 27.30 6.80 -5.57
CA PRO A 662 26.34 6.06 -6.41
C PRO A 662 25.57 6.96 -7.40
N ALA A 663 25.10 6.37 -8.50
CA ALA A 663 24.06 6.94 -9.36
C ALA A 663 22.75 6.17 -9.15
N ARG A 664 21.66 6.90 -8.89
CA ARG A 664 20.30 6.35 -8.68
C ARG A 664 19.42 6.69 -9.88
N ILE A 665 19.43 5.86 -10.92
CA ILE A 665 18.77 6.17 -12.20
C ILE A 665 17.30 5.73 -12.17
N ASN A 666 16.37 6.66 -12.32
CA ASN A 666 14.92 6.38 -12.30
C ASN A 666 14.29 6.34 -13.69
N ASP A 667 14.77 7.15 -14.64
CA ASP A 667 14.19 7.25 -15.98
C ASP A 667 15.28 7.39 -17.05
N VAL A 668 15.00 6.87 -18.25
CA VAL A 668 15.88 6.89 -19.42
C VAL A 668 15.04 7.28 -20.63
N GLN A 669 15.39 8.40 -21.27
CA GLN A 669 14.67 8.94 -22.44
C GLN A 669 15.62 9.16 -23.61
N PHE A 670 15.17 8.87 -24.83
CA PHE A 670 15.93 9.20 -26.03
C PHE A 670 15.94 10.69 -26.29
N ASP A 671 17.06 11.24 -26.77
CA ASP A 671 17.10 12.61 -27.26
C ASP A 671 16.32 12.69 -28.58
N PRO A 672 15.19 13.44 -28.63
CA PRO A 672 14.35 13.47 -29.82
C PRO A 672 15.06 14.11 -31.03
N ARG A 673 16.12 14.90 -30.81
CA ARG A 673 16.93 15.55 -31.87
C ARG A 673 17.83 14.57 -32.61
N ASP A 674 18.15 13.43 -31.99
CA ASP A 674 19.00 12.41 -32.61
C ASP A 674 18.12 11.35 -33.27
N GLU A 675 18.04 11.42 -34.60
CA GLU A 675 17.32 10.46 -35.44
C GLU A 675 17.91 9.05 -35.37
N SER A 676 19.18 8.89 -34.96
CA SER A 676 19.82 7.58 -34.78
C SER A 676 19.53 6.92 -33.42
N ARG A 677 18.86 7.66 -32.52
CA ARG A 677 18.50 7.23 -31.16
C ARG A 677 19.68 6.74 -30.32
N LYS A 678 20.90 7.18 -30.63
CA LYS A 678 22.13 6.92 -29.86
C LYS A 678 22.26 7.84 -28.66
N SER A 679 21.66 9.02 -28.73
CA SER A 679 21.68 10.01 -27.69
C SER A 679 20.55 9.80 -26.68
N LEU A 680 20.89 9.93 -25.40
CA LEU A 680 20.04 9.61 -24.25
C LEU A 680 20.13 10.72 -23.19
N PHE A 681 19.03 10.95 -22.50
CA PHE A 681 18.97 11.63 -21.22
C PHE A 681 18.61 10.62 -20.12
N ILE A 682 19.18 10.80 -18.92
CA ILE A 682 18.81 10.02 -17.73
C ILE A 682 18.50 10.91 -16.54
N ALA A 683 17.48 10.52 -15.79
CA ALA A 683 17.09 11.15 -14.54
C ALA A 683 17.74 10.42 -13.36
N ALA A 684 18.58 11.11 -12.60
CA ALA A 684 19.21 10.58 -11.39
C ALA A 684 18.56 11.20 -10.14
N GLN A 685 18.02 10.33 -9.28
CA GLN A 685 17.40 10.74 -8.01
C GLN A 685 18.47 11.20 -7.03
N LYS A 686 18.19 12.29 -6.30
CA LYS A 686 18.96 12.65 -5.11
C LYS A 686 18.53 11.81 -3.92
N ASN A 687 19.46 11.53 -3.02
CA ASN A 687 19.17 10.93 -1.72
C ASN A 687 20.11 11.47 -0.65
N ASP A 688 19.58 12.25 0.28
CA ASP A 688 20.31 12.81 1.42
C ASP A 688 20.03 12.07 2.74
N LYS A 689 19.11 11.09 2.72
CA LYS A 689 18.66 10.39 3.93
C LYS A 689 19.54 9.19 4.24
N ALA A 690 20.24 9.26 5.37
CA ALA A 690 21.10 8.16 5.85
C ALA A 690 20.36 6.81 6.00
N TYR A 691 19.07 6.81 6.34
CA TYR A 691 18.27 5.57 6.42
C TYR A 691 18.14 4.87 5.06
N PHE A 692 18.19 5.61 3.94
CA PHE A 692 18.17 5.09 2.57
C PHE A 692 19.54 5.14 1.90
N SER A 693 20.62 5.25 2.66
CA SER A 693 21.99 5.29 2.15
C SER A 693 22.27 4.11 1.18
N PRO A 694 23.15 4.28 0.18
CA PRO A 694 24.13 5.37 0.03
C PRO A 694 23.51 6.72 -0.33
N ILE A 695 24.09 7.79 0.24
CA ILE A 695 23.78 9.16 -0.16
C ILE A 695 24.14 9.31 -1.64
N ALA A 696 23.29 9.97 -2.41
CA ALA A 696 23.45 10.13 -3.86
C ALA A 696 23.18 11.59 -4.24
N GLU A 697 24.02 12.17 -5.10
CA GLU A 697 23.91 13.59 -5.46
C GLU A 697 22.73 13.90 -6.39
N GLY A 698 22.33 12.96 -7.26
CA GLY A 698 21.25 13.15 -8.24
C GLY A 698 21.70 13.87 -9.52
N GLY A 699 20.74 14.33 -10.33
CA GLY A 699 20.94 15.23 -11.46
C GLY A 699 20.28 14.78 -12.77
N LEU A 700 20.55 15.52 -13.84
CA LEU A 700 20.17 15.19 -15.21
C LEU A 700 21.44 15.00 -16.04
N TYR A 701 21.56 13.89 -16.75
CA TYR A 701 22.75 13.58 -17.52
C TYR A 701 22.40 13.27 -18.97
N HIS A 702 23.28 13.65 -19.88
CA HIS A 702 23.17 13.43 -21.31
C HIS A 702 24.33 12.58 -21.82
N SER A 703 24.02 11.71 -22.78
CA SER A 703 25.00 10.93 -23.53
C SER A 703 24.66 11.04 -25.02
N SER A 704 25.68 11.03 -25.88
CA SER A 704 25.53 10.96 -27.33
C SER A 704 25.91 9.60 -27.92
N ASP A 705 26.27 8.63 -27.08
CA ASP A 705 26.97 7.41 -27.50
C ASP A 705 26.46 6.12 -26.81
N ARG A 706 25.14 6.05 -26.60
CA ARG A 706 24.45 4.93 -25.94
C ARG A 706 24.92 4.72 -24.50
N GLY A 707 25.09 5.82 -23.78
CA GLY A 707 25.46 5.84 -22.38
C GLY A 707 26.91 5.43 -22.10
N LYS A 708 27.79 5.37 -23.11
CA LYS A 708 29.21 5.04 -22.86
C LYS A 708 29.90 6.16 -22.09
N ASN A 709 29.57 7.41 -22.40
CA ASN A 709 30.04 8.60 -21.68
C ASN A 709 28.86 9.51 -21.36
N TRP A 710 28.82 10.00 -20.13
CA TRP A 710 27.80 10.91 -19.63
C TRP A 710 28.40 12.28 -19.33
N SER A 711 27.61 13.32 -19.59
CA SER A 711 27.88 14.70 -19.18
C SER A 711 26.68 15.21 -18.40
N GLU A 712 26.95 15.87 -17.27
CA GLU A 712 25.91 16.52 -16.48
C GLU A 712 25.30 17.68 -17.28
N VAL A 713 23.97 17.74 -17.32
CA VAL A 713 23.23 18.88 -17.86
C VAL A 713 23.16 19.94 -16.77
N LYS A 714 23.48 21.19 -17.11
CA LYS A 714 23.44 22.29 -16.15
C LYS A 714 21.99 22.55 -15.70
N LEU A 715 21.75 22.45 -14.40
CA LEU A 715 20.46 22.68 -13.79
C LEU A 715 20.43 23.99 -12.97
N PRO A 716 19.23 24.57 -12.70
CA PRO A 716 19.06 25.61 -11.68
C PRO A 716 19.52 25.10 -10.31
N ALA A 717 19.95 26.02 -9.43
CA ALA A 717 20.48 25.65 -8.11
C ALA A 717 19.43 24.97 -7.21
N GLU A 718 18.15 25.20 -7.48
CA GLU A 718 17.00 24.63 -6.79
C GLU A 718 16.67 23.19 -7.22
N VAL A 719 17.36 22.68 -8.25
CA VAL A 719 17.19 21.32 -8.76
C VAL A 719 18.47 20.54 -8.50
N GLU A 720 18.41 19.67 -7.51
CA GLU A 720 19.55 18.85 -7.11
C GLU A 720 19.40 17.38 -7.57
N GLY A 721 18.20 16.95 -7.96
CA GLY A 721 17.90 15.61 -8.44
C GLY A 721 16.69 15.60 -9.37
N VAL A 722 16.67 14.64 -10.30
CA VAL A 722 15.59 14.49 -11.29
C VAL A 722 14.98 13.10 -11.17
N GLN A 723 13.64 13.06 -11.18
CA GLN A 723 12.85 11.83 -11.09
C GLN A 723 12.46 11.29 -12.47
N PHE A 724 11.74 12.08 -13.26
CA PHE A 724 11.28 11.70 -14.61
C PHE A 724 11.60 12.78 -15.63
N ILE A 725 11.74 12.34 -16.88
CA ILE A 725 11.91 13.20 -18.05
C ILE A 725 10.75 12.91 -19.01
N LYS A 726 10.12 13.96 -19.55
CA LYS A 726 9.13 13.84 -20.61
C LYS A 726 9.38 14.85 -21.72
N PHE A 727 9.06 14.47 -22.95
CA PHE A 727 9.04 15.35 -24.10
C PHE A 727 7.62 15.47 -24.63
N ASP A 728 7.19 16.68 -24.98
CA ASP A 728 5.99 16.87 -25.79
C ASP A 728 6.32 17.00 -27.28
N LEU A 729 5.28 17.04 -28.11
CA LEU A 729 5.39 17.13 -29.57
C LEU A 729 6.12 18.39 -30.06
N THR A 730 6.22 19.44 -29.25
CA THR A 730 6.97 20.65 -29.62
C THR A 730 8.48 20.51 -29.40
N GLY A 731 8.93 19.41 -28.79
CA GLY A 731 10.31 19.21 -28.36
C GLY A 731 10.62 19.76 -26.97
N ARG A 732 9.63 20.35 -26.27
CA ARG A 732 9.81 20.81 -24.90
C ARG A 732 10.09 19.63 -23.96
N MET A 733 11.16 19.76 -23.19
CA MET A 733 11.54 18.83 -22.14
C MET A 733 10.90 19.25 -20.81
N TYR A 734 10.35 18.31 -20.06
CA TYR A 734 9.84 18.48 -18.70
C TYR A 734 10.64 17.58 -17.75
N ILE A 735 10.95 18.09 -16.57
CA ILE A 735 11.58 17.32 -15.50
C ILE A 735 10.85 17.50 -14.17
N THR A 736 10.68 16.40 -13.44
CA THR A 736 10.15 16.39 -12.07
C THR A 736 11.28 16.24 -11.06
N THR A 737 11.18 16.91 -9.92
CA THR A 737 12.31 17.02 -8.96
C THR A 737 11.91 16.64 -7.53
N GLY A 738 10.80 15.94 -7.35
CA GLY A 738 10.10 15.89 -6.07
C GLY A 738 10.49 14.81 -5.05
N HIS A 739 11.37 13.87 -5.37
CA HIS A 739 11.69 12.82 -4.39
C HIS A 739 12.57 13.35 -3.27
N HIS A 740 12.01 13.41 -2.06
CA HIS A 740 12.66 13.98 -0.87
C HIS A 740 13.23 15.38 -1.17
N THR A 741 14.55 15.56 -1.00
CA THR A 741 15.23 16.85 -1.17
C THR A 741 15.75 17.07 -2.60
N GLY A 742 15.22 16.38 -3.62
CA GLY A 742 15.68 16.48 -5.01
C GLY A 742 15.43 17.84 -5.69
N GLY A 743 14.60 18.70 -5.10
CA GLY A 743 14.30 20.03 -5.62
C GLY A 743 12.82 20.35 -5.54
N GLN A 744 12.43 21.52 -6.05
CA GLN A 744 11.05 22.00 -5.97
C GLN A 744 10.29 21.88 -7.29
N GLY A 745 9.52 20.78 -7.41
CA GLY A 745 8.39 20.68 -8.31
C GLY A 745 8.65 20.31 -9.77
N LEU A 746 7.96 20.97 -10.69
CA LEU A 746 8.02 20.71 -12.14
C LEU A 746 8.76 21.83 -12.87
N TRP A 747 9.69 21.47 -13.74
CA TRP A 747 10.46 22.39 -14.57
C TRP A 747 10.36 22.01 -16.04
N TYR A 748 10.61 22.98 -16.92
CA TYR A 748 10.69 22.71 -18.36
C TYR A 748 11.82 23.48 -19.03
N SER A 749 12.21 22.98 -20.20
CA SER A 749 13.19 23.58 -21.10
C SER A 749 12.69 23.46 -22.54
N ASP A 750 12.71 24.57 -23.27
CA ASP A 750 12.41 24.61 -24.71
C ASP A 750 13.65 24.42 -25.60
N ASP A 751 14.83 24.28 -24.98
CA ASP A 751 16.14 24.20 -25.64
C ASP A 751 16.99 23.02 -25.14
N TYR A 752 16.30 21.97 -24.66
CA TYR A 752 16.89 20.67 -24.29
C TYR A 752 17.93 20.76 -23.16
N GLY A 753 17.62 21.58 -22.15
CA GLY A 753 18.38 21.69 -20.91
C GLY A 753 19.42 22.81 -20.87
N LEU A 754 19.45 23.71 -21.87
CA LEU A 754 20.33 24.88 -21.84
C LEU A 754 19.76 25.98 -20.93
N THR A 755 18.45 26.20 -20.97
CA THR A 755 17.72 27.10 -20.08
C THR A 755 16.49 26.42 -19.49
N TRP A 756 16.11 26.84 -18.28
CA TRP A 756 15.07 26.21 -17.48
C TRP A 756 14.10 27.24 -16.92
N GLN A 757 12.84 26.85 -16.85
CA GLN A 757 11.77 27.61 -16.19
C GLN A 757 10.97 26.70 -15.27
N GLN A 758 10.68 27.19 -14.06
CA GLN A 758 9.83 26.47 -13.11
C GLN A 758 8.37 26.64 -13.51
N MET A 759 7.65 25.53 -13.65
CA MET A 759 6.25 25.48 -14.08
C MET A 759 5.29 25.26 -12.91
N PHE A 760 5.71 24.49 -11.90
CA PHE A 760 4.90 24.20 -10.72
C PHE A 760 5.80 24.13 -9.49
N PRO A 761 5.88 25.18 -8.66
CA PRO A 761 6.87 25.30 -7.60
C PRO A 761 6.43 24.63 -6.28
N ILE A 762 5.69 23.52 -6.34
CA ILE A 762 5.32 22.71 -5.17
C ILE A 762 6.31 21.54 -5.09
N GLY A 763 7.01 21.38 -3.96
CA GLY A 763 7.91 20.23 -3.75
C GLY A 763 7.14 18.91 -3.76
N GLY A 764 7.82 17.79 -3.94
CA GLY A 764 7.16 16.48 -3.94
C GLY A 764 6.55 16.04 -5.28
N VAL A 765 6.80 16.74 -6.39
CA VAL A 765 6.32 16.28 -7.71
C VAL A 765 7.01 14.99 -8.14
N GLU A 766 6.28 13.87 -8.11
CA GLU A 766 6.84 12.52 -8.31
C GLU A 766 6.58 11.97 -9.71
N CYS A 767 5.39 12.15 -10.29
CA CYS A 767 5.04 11.67 -11.63
C CYS A 767 4.58 12.81 -12.54
N ILE A 768 4.69 12.61 -13.86
CA ILE A 768 4.14 13.49 -14.90
C ILE A 768 3.67 12.67 -16.11
N ASP A 769 2.57 13.10 -16.73
CA ASP A 769 2.20 12.69 -18.09
C ASP A 769 1.56 13.83 -18.90
N ILE A 770 1.58 13.67 -20.23
CA ILE A 770 1.13 14.67 -21.20
C ILE A 770 0.12 13.99 -22.12
N SER A 771 -1.06 14.59 -22.31
CA SER A 771 -2.08 13.97 -23.15
C SER A 771 -1.60 13.87 -24.61
N PRO A 772 -1.74 12.71 -25.27
CA PRO A 772 -1.45 12.59 -26.69
C PRO A 772 -2.48 13.32 -27.57
N PHE A 773 -3.61 13.74 -27.00
CA PHE A 773 -4.70 14.37 -27.73
C PHE A 773 -4.72 15.91 -27.62
N ASP A 774 -4.13 16.45 -26.55
CA ASP A 774 -3.90 17.88 -26.41
C ASP A 774 -2.63 18.13 -25.58
N PRO A 775 -1.54 18.67 -26.17
CA PRO A 775 -0.27 18.90 -25.48
C PRO A 775 -0.33 20.04 -24.44
N LYS A 776 -1.47 20.75 -24.31
CA LYS A 776 -1.71 21.65 -23.18
C LYS A 776 -2.23 20.92 -21.94
N LEU A 777 -2.73 19.69 -22.10
CA LEU A 777 -3.24 18.89 -21.01
C LEU A 777 -2.11 18.11 -20.34
N LEU A 778 -1.81 18.47 -19.10
CA LEU A 778 -0.75 17.89 -18.27
C LEU A 778 -1.34 17.35 -16.98
N VAL A 779 -0.76 16.26 -16.46
CA VAL A 779 -1.07 15.73 -15.14
C VAL A 779 0.23 15.50 -14.36
N VAL A 780 0.22 15.83 -13.06
CA VAL A 780 1.33 15.54 -12.15
C VAL A 780 0.82 14.98 -10.82
N SER A 781 1.64 14.20 -10.13
CA SER A 781 1.39 13.81 -8.73
C SER A 781 2.31 14.58 -7.79
N VAL A 782 1.85 14.79 -6.55
CA VAL A 782 2.61 15.38 -5.44
C VAL A 782 2.56 14.43 -4.24
N GLY A 783 3.72 14.04 -3.73
CA GLY A 783 3.88 13.10 -2.62
C GLY A 783 3.62 13.68 -1.22
N TYR A 784 3.74 12.82 -0.20
CA TYR A 784 3.26 13.02 1.19
C TYR A 784 3.93 14.14 2.00
N GLU A 785 5.02 14.77 1.53
CA GLU A 785 5.70 15.84 2.27
C GLU A 785 5.08 17.23 2.02
N ALA A 786 4.14 17.34 1.08
CA ALA A 786 3.43 18.58 0.78
C ALA A 786 2.19 18.78 1.66
N LYS A 787 1.76 20.03 1.86
CA LYS A 787 0.51 20.37 2.56
C LYS A 787 -0.74 19.84 1.84
N ASN A 788 -0.67 19.77 0.51
CA ASN A 788 -1.73 19.25 -0.36
C ASN A 788 -1.14 18.18 -1.28
N PRO A 789 -0.91 16.96 -0.78
CA PRO A 789 -0.47 15.86 -1.63
C PRO A 789 -1.62 15.42 -2.56
N GLY A 790 -1.31 14.73 -3.65
CA GLY A 790 -2.33 14.30 -4.60
C GLY A 790 -2.02 14.51 -6.07
N ILE A 791 -3.06 14.39 -6.89
CA ILE A 791 -3.00 14.58 -8.33
C ILE A 791 -3.42 16.00 -8.72
N TYR A 792 -2.71 16.59 -9.67
CA TYR A 792 -2.97 17.91 -10.22
C TYR A 792 -3.07 17.86 -11.74
N ILE A 793 -4.08 18.52 -12.29
CA ILE A 793 -4.28 18.63 -13.75
C ILE A 793 -4.15 20.09 -14.20
N SER A 794 -3.57 20.28 -15.37
CA SER A 794 -3.43 21.58 -16.04
C SER A 794 -4.03 21.47 -17.43
N TRP A 795 -4.88 22.43 -17.82
CA TRP A 795 -5.53 22.50 -19.14
C TRP A 795 -4.86 23.47 -20.12
N ASP A 796 -3.86 24.21 -19.64
CA ASP A 796 -3.30 25.38 -20.32
C ASP A 796 -1.76 25.35 -20.37
N ARG A 797 -1.19 24.13 -20.35
CA ARG A 797 0.24 23.84 -20.41
C ARG A 797 1.04 24.40 -19.23
N GLY A 798 0.45 24.29 -18.03
CA GLY A 798 1.07 24.56 -16.75
C GLY A 798 0.90 25.99 -16.24
N LYS A 799 0.01 26.79 -16.85
CA LYS A 799 -0.27 28.16 -16.39
C LYS A 799 -1.27 28.18 -15.24
N SER A 800 -2.08 27.14 -15.08
CA SER A 800 -2.95 26.91 -13.92
C SER A 800 -3.03 25.42 -13.58
N TRP A 801 -3.30 25.12 -12.30
CA TRP A 801 -3.29 23.76 -11.76
C TRP A 801 -4.49 23.52 -10.84
N HIS A 802 -5.10 22.36 -10.97
CA HIS A 802 -6.32 21.96 -10.25
C HIS A 802 -6.10 20.64 -9.52
N LYS A 803 -6.30 20.62 -8.20
CA LYS A 803 -6.20 19.41 -7.37
C LYS A 803 -7.41 18.49 -7.60
N ASN A 804 -7.19 17.19 -7.78
CA ASN A 804 -8.20 16.26 -8.33
C ASN A 804 -8.21 14.88 -7.62
N ASN A 805 -8.19 14.85 -6.29
CA ASN A 805 -8.06 13.60 -5.52
C ASN A 805 -9.36 12.80 -5.36
N ARG A 806 -10.50 13.32 -5.81
CA ARG A 806 -11.81 12.78 -5.45
C ARG A 806 -11.97 11.30 -5.79
N GLY A 807 -12.17 10.47 -4.78
CA GLY A 807 -12.32 9.01 -4.91
C GLY A 807 -11.02 8.21 -4.81
N ILE A 808 -9.86 8.86 -4.63
CA ILE A 808 -8.57 8.20 -4.39
C ILE A 808 -8.40 7.98 -2.89
N THR A 809 -8.18 6.74 -2.46
CA THR A 809 -7.97 6.45 -1.03
C THR A 809 -6.61 6.94 -0.52
N ALA A 810 -5.53 6.71 -1.27
CA ALA A 810 -4.17 7.09 -0.87
C ALA A 810 -3.54 8.10 -1.86
N PRO A 811 -4.08 9.34 -1.97
CA PRO A 811 -3.65 10.30 -2.99
C PRO A 811 -2.20 10.78 -2.79
N HIS A 812 -1.65 10.62 -1.59
CA HIS A 812 -0.29 11.01 -1.24
C HIS A 812 0.77 9.97 -1.62
N ARG A 813 0.38 8.87 -2.29
CA ARG A 813 1.24 7.73 -2.63
C ARG A 813 0.98 7.23 -4.06
N ILE A 814 1.08 8.13 -5.03
CA ILE A 814 0.90 7.81 -6.45
C ILE A 814 2.23 7.33 -7.01
N GLU A 815 2.26 6.14 -7.61
CA GLU A 815 3.47 5.55 -8.21
C GLU A 815 3.51 5.75 -9.73
N ASP A 816 2.35 5.82 -10.39
CA ASP A 816 2.27 6.09 -11.83
C ASP A 816 0.94 6.75 -12.21
N VAL A 817 0.97 7.58 -13.25
CA VAL A 817 -0.20 8.20 -13.88
C VAL A 817 0.01 8.25 -15.39
N LYS A 818 -1.02 7.89 -16.15
CA LYS A 818 -0.97 7.84 -17.62
C LYS A 818 -2.31 8.23 -18.26
N PHE A 819 -2.32 9.15 -19.21
CA PHE A 819 -3.47 9.31 -20.10
C PHE A 819 -3.66 8.03 -20.93
N ASP A 820 -4.91 7.66 -21.22
CA ASP A 820 -5.16 6.53 -22.11
C ASP A 820 -4.72 6.87 -23.54
N LEU A 821 -4.12 5.92 -24.25
CA LEU A 821 -3.61 6.17 -25.60
C LEU A 821 -4.68 6.10 -26.71
N THR A 822 -5.89 5.68 -26.36
CA THR A 822 -6.99 5.39 -27.29
C THR A 822 -8.27 6.16 -26.99
N ASP A 823 -8.47 6.59 -25.74
CA ASP A 823 -9.65 7.31 -25.26
C ASP A 823 -9.24 8.58 -24.49
N ALA A 824 -9.51 9.74 -25.10
CA ALA A 824 -9.14 11.04 -24.53
C ALA A 824 -9.94 11.45 -23.28
N SER A 825 -11.03 10.74 -22.98
CA SER A 825 -11.81 10.96 -21.76
C SER A 825 -11.26 10.17 -20.56
N LYS A 826 -10.17 9.42 -20.74
CA LYS A 826 -9.71 8.43 -19.78
C LYS A 826 -8.27 8.66 -19.33
N ILE A 827 -8.04 8.41 -18.04
CA ILE A 827 -6.74 8.44 -17.40
C ILE A 827 -6.61 7.27 -16.42
N TRP A 828 -5.39 6.77 -16.24
CA TRP A 828 -5.04 5.66 -15.38
C TRP A 828 -4.13 6.12 -14.25
N LEU A 829 -4.29 5.50 -13.08
CA LEU A 829 -3.50 5.81 -11.89
C LEU A 829 -3.13 4.52 -11.15
N ALA A 830 -1.89 4.44 -10.67
CA ALA A 830 -1.40 3.41 -9.77
C ALA A 830 -0.97 4.04 -8.45
N THR A 831 -1.33 3.40 -7.34
CA THR A 831 -1.02 3.89 -5.99
C THR A 831 -0.36 2.82 -5.14
N LEU A 832 0.57 3.24 -4.28
CA LEU A 832 1.17 2.36 -3.31
C LEU A 832 0.18 2.09 -2.18
N GLY A 833 -0.49 0.95 -2.31
CA GLY A 833 -1.35 0.38 -1.29
C GLY A 833 -2.83 0.52 -1.60
N SER A 834 -3.29 1.30 -2.58
CA SER A 834 -4.71 1.29 -2.95
C SER A 834 -4.97 0.84 -4.38
N GLY A 835 -4.06 0.04 -4.94
CA GLY A 835 -4.20 -0.57 -6.25
C GLY A 835 -4.25 0.45 -7.38
N PHE A 836 -5.16 0.21 -8.33
CA PHE A 836 -5.29 0.98 -9.57
C PHE A 836 -6.61 1.76 -9.62
N TYR A 837 -6.62 2.85 -10.38
CA TYR A 837 -7.82 3.64 -10.62
C TYR A 837 -7.99 3.96 -12.10
N GLU A 838 -9.24 3.92 -12.52
CA GLU A 838 -9.71 4.48 -13.77
C GLU A 838 -10.29 5.86 -13.48
N GLY A 839 -9.76 6.90 -14.13
CA GLY A 839 -10.26 8.27 -14.04
C GLY A 839 -11.07 8.64 -15.28
N SER A 840 -12.23 9.25 -15.07
CA SER A 840 -13.03 9.87 -16.13
C SER A 840 -12.86 11.38 -16.11
N ILE A 841 -12.46 11.96 -17.24
CA ILE A 841 -12.24 13.38 -17.41
C ILE A 841 -13.57 14.07 -17.80
N ASN A 842 -14.05 14.97 -16.95
CA ASN A 842 -15.40 15.56 -17.03
C ASN A 842 -15.44 16.98 -17.63
N VAL A 843 -14.40 17.41 -18.35
CA VAL A 843 -14.31 18.77 -18.89
C VAL A 843 -14.86 18.84 -20.33
N PRO A 844 -15.85 19.71 -20.66
CA PRO A 844 -16.59 19.72 -21.94
C PRO A 844 -15.78 19.93 -23.23
N ASN A 845 -14.47 20.16 -23.15
CA ASN A 845 -13.57 20.41 -24.28
C ASN A 845 -12.32 19.50 -24.25
N ALA A 846 -12.32 18.44 -23.43
CA ALA A 846 -11.15 17.63 -23.15
C ALA A 846 -10.77 16.74 -24.34
N THR A 847 -10.03 17.35 -25.25
CA THR A 847 -8.81 16.81 -25.84
C THR A 847 -8.86 16.03 -27.14
N GLN A 848 -9.91 15.29 -27.55
CA GLN A 848 -9.91 14.68 -28.89
C GLN A 848 -10.93 15.27 -29.85
N LYS A 849 -10.45 16.09 -30.79
CA LYS A 849 -11.26 16.69 -31.87
C LYS A 849 -11.02 16.05 -33.24
N ILE A 850 -9.93 15.30 -33.33
CA ILE A 850 -9.46 14.62 -34.52
C ILE A 850 -9.03 13.20 -34.17
N LYS A 851 -9.11 12.33 -35.16
CA LYS A 851 -8.67 10.96 -35.05
C LYS A 851 -7.88 10.58 -36.30
N ALA A 852 -6.67 10.07 -36.09
CA ALA A 852 -5.81 9.57 -37.16
C ALA A 852 -6.18 8.12 -37.51
N VAL A 853 -6.35 7.84 -38.80
CA VAL A 853 -6.74 6.52 -39.32
C VAL A 853 -5.85 6.13 -40.52
N PRO A 854 -5.27 4.91 -40.55
CA PRO A 854 -5.33 3.87 -39.52
C PRO A 854 -4.56 4.28 -38.25
N ARG A 855 -4.80 3.58 -37.13
CA ARG A 855 -4.08 3.82 -35.85
C ARG A 855 -2.63 3.32 -35.89
N THR A 856 -2.34 2.40 -36.80
CA THR A 856 -1.05 1.73 -36.95
C THR A 856 -0.73 1.52 -38.43
N ILE A 857 0.53 1.65 -38.79
CA ILE A 857 1.07 1.29 -40.11
C ILE A 857 2.26 0.37 -39.90
N SER A 858 2.32 -0.73 -40.66
CA SER A 858 3.48 -1.61 -40.71
C SER A 858 3.84 -1.92 -42.15
N GLY A 859 5.13 -1.92 -42.49
CA GLY A 859 5.58 -2.20 -43.86
C GLY A 859 7.10 -2.19 -44.03
N LYS A 860 7.54 -2.39 -45.27
CA LYS A 860 8.95 -2.35 -45.65
C LYS A 860 9.35 -0.97 -46.14
N ALA A 861 10.64 -0.64 -46.02
CA ALA A 861 11.23 0.54 -46.63
C ALA A 861 10.89 0.65 -48.12
N GLY A 862 10.59 1.87 -48.58
CA GLY A 862 10.18 2.19 -49.94
C GLY A 862 8.69 1.97 -50.24
N THR A 863 7.85 1.72 -49.22
CA THR A 863 6.39 1.64 -49.39
C THR A 863 5.70 2.90 -48.90
N ASP A 864 4.61 3.27 -49.60
CA ASP A 864 3.77 4.41 -49.25
C ASP A 864 2.45 3.93 -48.65
N HIS A 865 1.98 4.67 -47.65
CA HIS A 865 0.71 4.48 -46.96
C HIS A 865 -0.01 5.82 -46.86
N SER A 866 -1.29 5.82 -46.47
CA SER A 866 -2.05 7.05 -46.26
C SER A 866 -2.53 7.14 -44.81
N VAL A 867 -2.40 8.31 -44.21
CA VAL A 867 -3.03 8.66 -42.94
C VAL A 867 -4.11 9.70 -43.19
N GLU A 868 -5.34 9.35 -42.84
CA GLU A 868 -6.50 10.23 -42.93
C GLU A 868 -6.87 10.84 -41.59
N VAL A 869 -7.60 11.95 -41.66
CA VAL A 869 -8.09 12.72 -40.51
C VAL A 869 -9.60 12.63 -40.42
N GLU A 870 -10.08 11.90 -39.43
CA GLU A 870 -11.49 11.89 -39.05
C GLU A 870 -11.75 13.03 -38.03
N VAL A 871 -12.76 13.88 -38.28
CA VAL A 871 -13.16 14.96 -37.35
C VAL A 871 -14.38 14.49 -36.57
N LEU A 872 -14.29 14.49 -35.24
CA LEU A 872 -15.28 13.84 -34.38
C LEU A 872 -16.41 14.79 -33.89
N GLU A 873 -16.27 16.11 -34.02
CA GLU A 873 -17.27 17.10 -33.56
C GLU A 873 -17.93 17.88 -34.71
N ALA A 874 -19.27 17.81 -34.78
CA ALA A 874 -20.07 18.55 -35.76
C ALA A 874 -20.04 20.07 -35.48
N GLY A 875 -19.31 20.82 -36.31
CA GLY A 875 -19.10 22.26 -36.16
C GLY A 875 -17.64 22.68 -36.22
N TRP A 876 -16.72 21.72 -36.09
CA TRP A 876 -15.30 21.94 -36.30
C TRP A 876 -14.99 22.05 -37.82
N ARG A 877 -15.15 23.25 -38.37
CA ARG A 877 -14.81 23.57 -39.77
C ARG A 877 -13.31 23.85 -39.87
N SER A 878 -12.62 23.13 -40.75
CA SER A 878 -11.16 22.96 -40.79
C SER A 878 -10.34 24.23 -40.53
N LYS A 879 -9.60 24.22 -39.43
CA LYS A 879 -8.31 24.93 -39.31
C LYS A 879 -7.23 24.09 -40.00
N GLU A 880 -6.16 24.74 -40.46
CA GLU A 880 -5.02 24.08 -41.11
C GLU A 880 -4.61 22.79 -40.37
N ARG A 881 -4.56 21.69 -41.13
CA ARG A 881 -4.12 20.38 -40.67
C ARG A 881 -2.67 20.22 -41.07
N ALA A 882 -1.86 19.65 -40.18
CA ALA A 882 -0.47 19.39 -40.45
C ALA A 882 -0.06 18.03 -39.87
N PHE A 883 0.76 17.32 -40.64
CA PHE A 883 1.37 16.07 -40.25
C PHE A 883 2.84 16.30 -39.92
N TYR A 884 3.35 15.56 -38.94
CA TYR A 884 4.74 15.64 -38.51
C TYR A 884 5.25 14.24 -38.22
N SER A 885 6.43 13.88 -38.72
CA SER A 885 7.11 12.68 -38.25
C SER A 885 7.92 12.98 -37.00
N GLU A 886 7.87 12.07 -36.02
CA GLU A 886 8.77 12.10 -34.85
C GLU A 886 10.21 11.67 -35.21
N ASN A 887 10.38 10.99 -36.35
CA ASN A 887 11.69 10.61 -36.89
C ASN A 887 11.58 10.41 -38.41
N GLU A 888 11.94 11.44 -39.16
CA GLU A 888 11.89 11.48 -40.63
C GLU A 888 12.81 10.43 -41.27
N ALA A 889 13.88 10.01 -40.58
CA ALA A 889 14.77 8.95 -41.08
C ALA A 889 14.11 7.57 -41.11
N ILE A 890 13.07 7.33 -40.29
CA ILE A 890 12.32 6.06 -40.26
C ILE A 890 11.13 6.14 -41.22
N ALA A 891 10.34 7.21 -41.12
CA ALA A 891 9.20 7.45 -42.01
C ALA A 891 8.95 8.96 -42.14
N SER A 892 8.67 9.42 -43.36
CA SER A 892 8.28 10.81 -43.62
C SER A 892 6.80 10.91 -43.94
N VAL A 893 6.23 12.11 -43.78
CA VAL A 893 4.82 12.36 -44.12
C VAL A 893 4.66 13.62 -44.97
N GLY A 894 3.94 13.49 -46.08
CA GLY A 894 3.55 14.59 -46.95
C GLY A 894 2.41 15.42 -46.36
N THR A 895 2.21 16.64 -46.88
CA THR A 895 1.10 17.52 -46.45
C THR A 895 -0.29 16.95 -46.74
N ASP A 896 -0.37 15.99 -47.66
CA ASP A 896 -1.58 15.26 -48.03
C ASP A 896 -1.86 14.04 -47.13
N GLY A 897 -0.96 13.73 -46.19
CA GLY A 897 -1.06 12.56 -45.31
C GLY A 897 -0.42 11.30 -45.88
N THR A 898 0.25 11.36 -47.04
CA THR A 898 1.01 10.24 -47.59
C THR A 898 2.24 9.98 -46.71
N VAL A 899 2.34 8.79 -46.13
CA VAL A 899 3.45 8.34 -45.28
C VAL A 899 4.37 7.43 -46.09
N THR A 900 5.63 7.82 -46.25
CA THR A 900 6.67 7.03 -46.94
C THR A 900 7.58 6.39 -45.91
N LEU A 901 7.75 5.07 -45.97
CA LEU A 901 8.63 4.31 -45.08
C LEU A 901 10.06 4.31 -45.62
N HIS A 902 11.06 4.65 -44.80
CA HIS A 902 12.45 4.84 -45.24
C HIS A 902 13.42 3.79 -44.71
N SER A 903 13.46 3.59 -43.40
CA SER A 903 14.43 2.70 -42.76
C SER A 903 13.83 1.99 -41.55
N ARG A 904 14.42 0.85 -41.20
CA ARG A 904 13.98 0.01 -40.08
C ARG A 904 13.87 0.83 -38.79
N GLY A 905 12.74 0.72 -38.12
CA GLY A 905 12.48 1.46 -36.88
C GLY A 905 11.00 1.61 -36.57
N GLN A 906 10.69 1.95 -35.32
CA GLN A 906 9.37 2.43 -34.92
C GLN A 906 9.39 3.95 -34.71
N THR A 907 8.42 4.64 -35.28
CA THR A 907 8.21 6.09 -35.08
C THR A 907 6.73 6.41 -34.97
N LYS A 908 6.41 7.68 -34.70
CA LYS A 908 5.03 8.19 -34.73
C LYS A 908 4.88 9.23 -35.82
N ILE A 909 3.75 9.16 -36.52
CA ILE A 909 3.27 10.24 -37.38
C ILE A 909 2.18 10.98 -36.63
N TRP A 910 2.49 12.20 -36.22
CA TRP A 910 1.59 13.07 -35.50
C TRP A 910 0.72 13.85 -36.46
N LEU A 911 -0.56 13.93 -36.11
CA LEU A 911 -1.55 14.76 -36.75
C LEU A 911 -1.91 15.89 -35.80
N THR A 912 -1.93 17.12 -36.30
CA THR A 912 -2.24 18.30 -35.48
C THR A 912 -3.22 19.23 -36.17
N THR A 913 -3.86 20.07 -35.37
CA THR A 913 -4.76 21.12 -35.83
C THR A 913 -4.32 22.48 -35.31
N GLY A 914 -4.01 23.43 -36.19
CA GLY A 914 -3.54 24.75 -35.74
C GLY A 914 -2.16 24.74 -35.08
N GLY A 915 -1.26 23.87 -35.56
CA GLY A 915 0.14 23.76 -35.11
C GLY A 915 0.36 22.75 -33.97
N LEU A 916 1.62 22.63 -33.53
CA LEU A 916 2.09 21.61 -32.57
C LEU A 916 1.50 21.71 -31.15
N THR A 917 0.65 22.72 -30.87
CA THR A 917 0.02 22.94 -29.56
C THR A 917 -1.51 22.88 -29.60
N GLY A 918 -2.10 22.60 -30.77
CA GLY A 918 -3.55 22.43 -30.90
C GLY A 918 -4.00 21.00 -30.62
N ALA A 919 -5.18 20.60 -31.09
CA ALA A 919 -5.61 19.21 -30.91
C ALA A 919 -4.73 18.28 -31.75
N THR A 920 -4.35 17.16 -31.16
CA THR A 920 -3.41 16.20 -31.73
C THR A 920 -3.96 14.77 -31.70
N ASP A 921 -3.37 13.93 -32.53
CA ASP A 921 -3.47 12.48 -32.44
C ASP A 921 -2.26 11.88 -33.19
N TYR A 922 -1.99 10.58 -33.09
CA TYR A 922 -0.84 9.98 -33.79
C TYR A 922 -1.07 8.58 -34.35
N VAL A 923 -0.28 8.20 -35.34
CA VAL A 923 -0.21 6.84 -35.89
C VAL A 923 1.12 6.22 -35.47
N VAL A 924 1.10 4.99 -34.96
CA VAL A 924 2.35 4.23 -34.75
C VAL A 924 2.77 3.62 -36.07
N VAL A 925 4.00 3.88 -36.50
CA VAL A 925 4.58 3.36 -37.74
C VAL A 925 5.74 2.44 -37.41
N THR A 926 5.66 1.19 -37.85
CA THR A 926 6.73 0.18 -37.71
C THR A 926 7.26 -0.18 -39.09
N VAL A 927 8.56 0.03 -39.31
CA VAL A 927 9.26 -0.35 -40.54
C VAL A 927 10.14 -1.56 -40.25
N GLU A 928 9.90 -2.67 -40.96
CA GLU A 928 10.62 -3.95 -40.80
C GLU A 928 12.00 -3.98 -41.45
#